data_AF-A0A8H5IWA7-F1
#
_entry.id   AF-A0A8H5IWA7-F1
#
_cell.length_a   1.000
_cell.length_b   1.000
_cell.length_c   1.000
_cell.angle_alpha   90.00
_cell.angle_beta   90.00
_cell.angle_gamma   90.00
#
_symmetry.space_group_name_H-M   'P 1'
#
loop_
_entity.id
_entity.type
_entity.pdbx_description
1 polymer ?
#
loop_
_entity_poly.entity_id
_entity_poly.type
_entity_poly.pdbx_seq_one_letter_code
_entity_poly.pdbx_strand_id
1 'polypeptide(L)'
;MPVRYTSKDVSPEPLVQELRLSPSGRVAKNRFLKSPMAESLASWDPEIVAKRGIPTDELIELYRRWGEGKNNFGIIVTGNVDIDLTSVGAAASPGIPVDAPFRGERFDKFKQLAAAAKKDGSLFLAQVNHPGRQVPYKFNPVAISASDVQLDPKMGMTFGKPYAATKEEIAQIIEGFAHAAEYLEKAGFDGIELHAAHGYLLSQFLSRTTNKRTDEYGTQTVENRLRLISEIANAIKARVSPTFIVSAKLNSVEFQDGGVTPDEARELCERLEALGFDFVELSGGTYERMALSWEKESTKQREGFFLEWAETITKALDPAHKMRIFIAGGLRTVGAMVDALDVVDGVSIGRPAAAEPRLAGDIIEGRVKGAIQPAEMVENDLGMGMGVAGAQFAQIAKGFEPLDASDSEVVQIFGQDMGAWYEKLVQDGDKNEFVRAIQNNRQEGLETRLARIEEQLQIVLNAAKDAQTVRPQGPDDQSSPSDSAESVLNNSANFEEMAKRGFAWKFDPVNPAVYQGPQPNILELPPLDEILPIVDHYFTTFNAVIPLFQQPDFMKLLTTWYKQPETRDRASWAAIQTVMAIGYRTPQLSLRDSQSVHIERADQCLRNAQTVVSELVTRDEDLLGVQILLGIVMLFQNSRDPKPASVLIGTAVRLAHRLKLHSQEAAMQYPAAEAEQRSRVFWIAFTLDKDICLRAQTPSCQFDEDIDISLPVLAPPDSVGLIWTQNGQVHFNYHRRRVELAYIQGKVYDLLYSNRSSKVTAQERQRRVSRLQSMLDQWYERIPNVFHIEHVAATVGPSQLVQMTKMHHAFLLTEVMIHGIYSHNAEWVKRISSFSRATITSVGNLENRGFGAGKCQDQAPPLPEGWNHCVDVSRGCMKLFQEATPTECLICCSHFSALIVLLANMILNPGHSSIHIDQHLSVKALDLFDKLLKIIDDEAFRALRSVVGELSQRAQTAVAVYREELKGLGRDVFEALNVDDVAVQEVDFLPAGDTDMFEGLEVEGPFVGLDGPFVGLSGELERGFGDGMSFMDGGVLDMEFMR
;
A
#
# COMPACT_ATOMS: atom_id res chain seq x y z
N MET A 1 -14.12 -36.95 19.82
CA MET A 1 -14.68 -35.71 20.41
C MET A 1 -13.89 -34.55 19.83
N PRO A 2 -14.51 -33.38 19.62
CA PRO A 2 -13.80 -32.21 19.14
C PRO A 2 -12.60 -31.85 20.04
N VAL A 3 -11.53 -31.31 19.45
CA VAL A 3 -10.43 -30.70 20.21
C VAL A 3 -10.94 -29.38 20.82
N ARG A 4 -10.49 -29.03 22.03
CA ARG A 4 -10.95 -27.85 22.78
C ARG A 4 -9.80 -27.11 23.43
N TYR A 5 -9.93 -25.78 23.55
CA TYR A 5 -8.95 -24.97 24.28
C TYR A 5 -8.90 -25.39 25.75
N THR A 6 -7.69 -25.55 26.28
CA THR A 6 -7.48 -25.97 27.67
C THR A 6 -7.64 -24.78 28.62
N SER A 7 -8.65 -24.83 29.47
CA SER A 7 -8.90 -23.83 30.52
C SER A 7 -8.23 -24.20 31.84
N LYS A 8 -7.85 -23.18 32.62
CA LYS A 8 -7.68 -23.34 34.07
C LYS A 8 -8.97 -23.83 34.72
N ASP A 9 -8.86 -24.51 35.86
CA ASP A 9 -10.01 -25.04 36.59
C ASP A 9 -10.61 -23.95 37.51
N VAL A 10 -11.67 -23.30 37.03
CA VAL A 10 -12.44 -22.29 37.78
C VAL A 10 -13.94 -22.55 37.64
N SER A 11 -14.71 -22.10 38.62
CA SER A 11 -16.17 -22.18 38.56
C SER A 11 -16.73 -21.20 37.52
N PRO A 12 -17.71 -21.60 36.68
CA PRO A 12 -18.41 -20.67 35.80
C PRO A 12 -19.38 -19.74 36.55
N GLU A 13 -19.60 -19.93 37.86
CA GLU A 13 -20.57 -19.17 38.67
C GLU A 13 -20.59 -17.64 38.44
N PRO A 14 -19.46 -16.92 38.31
CA PRO A 14 -19.48 -15.48 37.98
C PRO A 14 -20.22 -15.17 36.67
N LEU A 15 -20.07 -16.03 35.66
CA LEU A 15 -20.75 -15.92 34.36
C LEU A 15 -22.23 -16.28 34.43
N VAL A 16 -22.67 -17.06 35.43
CA VAL A 16 -24.08 -17.43 35.64
C VAL A 16 -24.90 -16.24 36.16
N GLN A 17 -24.28 -15.28 36.85
CA GLN A 17 -24.99 -14.22 37.56
C GLN A 17 -25.83 -13.32 36.65
N GLU A 18 -27.08 -13.07 37.05
CA GLU A 18 -27.96 -12.10 36.39
C GLU A 18 -27.30 -10.71 36.27
N LEU A 19 -27.60 -10.02 35.18
CA LEU A 19 -27.11 -8.66 34.90
C LEU A 19 -28.29 -7.72 34.64
N ARG A 20 -28.50 -6.77 35.55
CA ARG A 20 -29.51 -5.71 35.37
C ARG A 20 -28.97 -4.57 34.52
N LEU A 21 -29.67 -4.31 33.42
CA LEU A 21 -29.47 -3.18 32.52
C LEU A 21 -30.16 -1.93 33.08
N SER A 22 -29.68 -0.75 32.72
CA SER A 22 -30.23 0.54 33.15
C SER A 22 -29.91 1.60 32.10
N PRO A 23 -30.89 2.37 31.60
CA PRO A 23 -32.16 2.69 32.26
C PRO A 23 -33.32 1.70 32.10
N SER A 24 -33.28 0.76 31.15
CA SER A 24 -34.45 -0.09 30.80
C SER A 24 -34.99 -0.95 31.94
N GLY A 25 -34.17 -1.22 32.96
CA GLY A 25 -34.51 -2.08 34.10
C GLY A 25 -34.57 -3.58 33.76
N ARG A 26 -34.32 -3.95 32.50
CA ARG A 26 -34.28 -5.35 32.01
C ARG A 26 -33.17 -6.12 32.70
N VAL A 27 -33.29 -7.45 32.69
CA VAL A 27 -32.34 -8.37 33.32
C VAL A 27 -31.95 -9.44 32.31
N ALA A 28 -30.65 -9.50 31.97
CA ALA A 28 -30.08 -10.65 31.29
C ALA A 28 -29.87 -11.75 32.34
N LYS A 29 -30.33 -12.97 32.05
CA LYS A 29 -30.31 -14.10 32.99
C LYS A 29 -28.92 -14.70 33.29
N ASN A 30 -27.88 -14.23 32.58
CA ASN A 30 -26.47 -14.55 32.78
C ASN A 30 -25.60 -13.53 32.02
N ARG A 31 -24.28 -13.69 32.09
CA ARG A 31 -23.27 -12.74 31.58
C ARG A 31 -22.87 -12.94 30.10
N PHE A 32 -23.47 -13.90 29.40
CA PHE A 32 -23.14 -14.21 28.01
C PHE A 32 -24.00 -13.42 27.01
N LEU A 33 -23.33 -12.80 26.05
CA LEU A 33 -23.93 -12.19 24.86
C LEU A 33 -23.52 -12.98 23.60
N LYS A 34 -24.47 -13.41 22.75
CA LYS A 34 -24.15 -13.86 21.39
C LYS A 34 -23.86 -12.62 20.56
N SER A 35 -22.62 -12.51 20.07
CA SER A 35 -22.15 -11.34 19.34
C SER A 35 -22.84 -11.24 17.97
N PRO A 36 -23.11 -10.03 17.47
CA PRO A 36 -23.44 -9.77 16.08
C PRO A 36 -22.48 -10.45 15.10
N MET A 37 -23.04 -11.19 14.14
CA MET A 37 -22.32 -11.86 13.05
C MET A 37 -23.23 -11.82 11.82
N ALA A 38 -22.74 -11.44 10.64
CA ALA A 38 -23.60 -11.31 9.46
C ALA A 38 -24.02 -12.69 8.92
N GLU A 39 -25.26 -13.11 9.18
CA GLU A 39 -25.71 -14.47 8.83
C GLU A 39 -25.96 -14.69 7.33
N SER A 40 -26.29 -13.65 6.56
CA SER A 40 -26.59 -13.73 5.10
C SER A 40 -27.70 -14.72 4.73
N LEU A 41 -28.74 -14.83 5.57
CA LEU A 41 -29.85 -15.79 5.43
C LEU A 41 -31.25 -15.13 5.29
N ALA A 42 -31.36 -13.81 5.21
CA ALA A 42 -32.63 -13.16 4.86
C ALA A 42 -32.94 -13.29 3.36
N SER A 43 -34.16 -12.95 2.95
CA SER A 43 -34.54 -12.97 1.53
C SER A 43 -33.66 -12.02 0.70
N TRP A 44 -33.38 -12.41 -0.54
CA TRP A 44 -32.71 -11.57 -1.52
C TRP A 44 -33.43 -11.65 -2.87
N ASP A 45 -33.63 -10.50 -3.48
CA ASP A 45 -34.15 -10.35 -4.84
C ASP A 45 -33.29 -9.25 -5.51
N PRO A 46 -32.65 -9.54 -6.68
CA PRO A 46 -31.74 -8.59 -7.31
C PRO A 46 -32.48 -7.36 -7.83
N GLU A 47 -33.70 -7.52 -8.32
CA GLU A 47 -34.51 -6.46 -8.94
C GLU A 47 -35.41 -5.76 -7.92
N ILE A 48 -36.14 -6.55 -7.12
CA ILE A 48 -37.27 -6.05 -6.33
C ILE A 48 -36.80 -5.74 -4.90
N VAL A 49 -36.27 -4.52 -4.72
CA VAL A 49 -35.77 -3.98 -3.44
C VAL A 49 -36.71 -4.27 -2.25
N ALA A 50 -38.03 -4.10 -2.44
CA ALA A 50 -39.03 -4.33 -1.40
C ALA A 50 -39.10 -5.76 -0.85
N LYS A 51 -38.56 -6.76 -1.57
CA LYS A 51 -38.42 -8.16 -1.11
C LYS A 51 -37.08 -8.46 -0.44
N ARG A 52 -36.08 -7.57 -0.47
CA ARG A 52 -34.76 -7.80 0.17
C ARG A 52 -34.88 -7.73 1.69
N GLY A 53 -34.19 -8.58 2.43
CA GLY A 53 -34.03 -8.49 3.89
C GLY A 53 -35.27 -8.83 4.73
N ILE A 54 -36.19 -9.65 4.21
CA ILE A 54 -37.26 -10.29 5.00
C ILE A 54 -36.66 -11.53 5.70
N PRO A 55 -36.82 -11.71 7.02
CA PRO A 55 -36.32 -12.92 7.69
C PRO A 55 -36.94 -14.21 7.11
N THR A 56 -36.10 -15.18 6.78
CA THR A 56 -36.52 -16.51 6.30
C THR A 56 -36.79 -17.45 7.48
N ASP A 57 -37.45 -18.58 7.22
CA ASP A 57 -37.61 -19.64 8.23
C ASP A 57 -36.28 -20.29 8.63
N GLU A 58 -35.30 -20.31 7.72
CA GLU A 58 -33.93 -20.76 7.96
C GLU A 58 -33.20 -19.82 8.94
N LEU A 59 -33.33 -18.50 8.76
CA LEU A 59 -32.83 -17.49 9.71
C LEU A 59 -33.55 -17.59 11.07
N ILE A 60 -34.87 -17.84 11.07
CA ILE A 60 -35.65 -18.02 12.30
C ILE A 60 -35.17 -19.26 13.07
N GLU A 61 -34.90 -20.39 12.40
CA GLU A 61 -34.37 -21.61 13.03
C GLU A 61 -32.97 -21.38 13.61
N LEU A 62 -32.07 -20.72 12.88
CA LEU A 62 -30.72 -20.40 13.39
C LEU A 62 -30.76 -19.64 14.72
N TYR A 63 -31.62 -18.62 14.82
CA TYR A 63 -31.80 -17.88 16.07
C TYR A 63 -32.58 -18.66 17.12
N ARG A 64 -33.48 -19.58 16.72
CA ARG A 64 -34.12 -20.54 17.62
C ARG A 64 -33.09 -21.51 18.25
N ARG A 65 -31.99 -21.83 17.57
CA ARG A 65 -30.89 -22.68 18.08
C ARG A 65 -29.97 -21.94 19.06
N TRP A 66 -29.78 -20.62 18.94
CA TRP A 66 -29.19 -19.81 20.02
C TRP A 66 -30.18 -19.56 21.17
N GLY A 67 -31.47 -19.48 20.85
CA GLY A 67 -32.59 -19.26 21.77
C GLY A 67 -33.12 -20.50 22.49
N GLU A 68 -32.50 -21.68 22.34
CA GLU A 68 -32.96 -22.94 22.97
C GLU A 68 -32.20 -23.33 24.24
N GLY A 69 -32.93 -23.80 25.24
CA GLY A 69 -32.40 -24.30 26.50
C GLY A 69 -32.38 -23.25 27.61
N LYS A 70 -32.76 -23.68 28.82
CA LYS A 70 -32.89 -22.83 30.02
C LYS A 70 -31.66 -21.96 30.27
N ASN A 71 -30.46 -22.50 30.04
CA ASN A 71 -29.19 -21.85 30.34
C ASN A 71 -28.48 -21.26 29.11
N ASN A 72 -29.20 -20.99 28.01
CA ASN A 72 -28.63 -20.31 26.84
C ASN A 72 -28.16 -18.87 27.13
N PHE A 73 -27.68 -18.16 26.10
CA PHE A 73 -27.22 -16.78 26.17
C PHE A 73 -28.20 -15.84 26.88
N GLY A 74 -27.70 -15.02 27.82
CA GLY A 74 -28.48 -14.00 28.52
C GLY A 74 -28.94 -12.87 27.59
N ILE A 75 -28.10 -12.50 26.62
CA ILE A 75 -28.42 -11.58 25.52
C ILE A 75 -28.09 -12.24 24.18
N ILE A 76 -28.97 -12.12 23.20
CA ILE A 76 -28.72 -12.48 21.81
C ILE A 76 -28.84 -11.20 20.98
N VAL A 77 -27.84 -10.90 20.15
CA VAL A 77 -27.89 -9.77 19.20
C VAL A 77 -27.81 -10.28 17.76
N THR A 78 -28.54 -9.65 16.85
CA THR A 78 -28.49 -10.02 15.42
C THR A 78 -27.19 -9.62 14.75
N GLY A 79 -26.89 -10.20 13.58
CA GLY A 79 -26.10 -9.51 12.56
C GLY A 79 -26.79 -8.25 12.03
N ASN A 80 -26.13 -7.53 11.11
CA ASN A 80 -26.61 -6.27 10.56
C ASN A 80 -28.08 -6.32 10.09
N VAL A 81 -28.90 -5.41 10.63
CA VAL A 81 -30.23 -5.06 10.13
C VAL A 81 -30.12 -3.70 9.45
N ASP A 82 -30.09 -3.70 8.12
CA ASP A 82 -29.85 -2.47 7.34
C ASP A 82 -31.12 -1.59 7.27
N ILE A 83 -30.98 -0.27 7.52
CA ILE A 83 -32.10 0.71 7.43
C ILE A 83 -32.40 1.18 6.00
N ASP A 84 -31.59 0.77 5.03
CA ASP A 84 -31.78 1.04 3.60
C ASP A 84 -31.52 -0.25 2.81
N LEU A 85 -32.53 -0.68 2.04
CA LEU A 85 -32.48 -1.89 1.21
C LEU A 85 -31.83 -1.66 -0.17
N THR A 86 -31.53 -0.41 -0.52
CA THR A 86 -30.70 -0.05 -1.68
C THR A 86 -29.22 -0.07 -1.31
N SER A 87 -28.85 0.49 -0.14
CA SER A 87 -27.47 0.61 0.34
C SER A 87 -27.09 -0.45 1.39
N VAL A 88 -27.24 -1.74 1.07
CA VAL A 88 -26.93 -2.85 1.99
C VAL A 88 -25.44 -3.18 2.07
N GLY A 89 -25.00 -3.73 3.21
CA GLY A 89 -23.60 -4.13 3.42
C GLY A 89 -23.25 -5.49 2.82
N ALA A 90 -24.24 -6.40 2.78
CA ALA A 90 -24.16 -7.73 2.20
C ALA A 90 -25.50 -8.09 1.54
N ALA A 91 -25.49 -9.06 0.63
CA ALA A 91 -26.74 -9.68 0.19
C ALA A 91 -27.32 -10.51 1.35
N ALA A 92 -28.64 -10.66 1.40
CA ALA A 92 -29.34 -11.44 2.42
C ALA A 92 -29.11 -10.98 3.89
N SER A 93 -28.66 -9.74 4.12
CA SER A 93 -28.88 -9.05 5.41
C SER A 93 -30.39 -8.84 5.65
N PRO A 94 -30.92 -9.03 6.87
CA PRO A 94 -32.22 -8.49 7.24
C PRO A 94 -32.25 -6.95 7.08
N GLY A 95 -33.43 -6.37 6.94
CA GLY A 95 -33.54 -4.90 6.87
C GLY A 95 -34.94 -4.36 7.17
N ILE A 96 -34.97 -3.14 7.70
CA ILE A 96 -36.18 -2.41 8.10
C ILE A 96 -36.07 -0.99 7.51
N PRO A 97 -36.52 -0.78 6.26
CA PRO A 97 -36.51 0.56 5.68
C PRO A 97 -37.49 1.50 6.40
N VAL A 98 -37.26 2.80 6.26
CA VAL A 98 -38.01 3.86 6.95
C VAL A 98 -39.53 3.87 6.64
N ASP A 99 -39.95 3.28 5.52
CA ASP A 99 -41.35 3.13 5.12
C ASP A 99 -41.97 1.77 5.53
N ALA A 100 -41.20 0.88 6.17
CA ALA A 100 -41.62 -0.48 6.48
C ALA A 100 -42.88 -0.50 7.37
N PRO A 101 -44.02 -1.04 6.91
CA PRO A 101 -45.25 -1.01 7.68
C PRO A 101 -45.20 -2.00 8.86
N PHE A 102 -45.79 -1.63 10.00
CA PHE A 102 -45.96 -2.48 11.20
C PHE A 102 -47.00 -3.61 10.99
N ARG A 103 -47.03 -4.26 9.82
CA ARG A 103 -47.95 -5.34 9.41
C ARG A 103 -47.46 -6.05 8.15
N GLY A 104 -47.87 -7.30 7.96
CA GLY A 104 -47.57 -8.08 6.75
C GLY A 104 -46.22 -8.79 6.83
N GLU A 105 -45.87 -9.52 5.76
CA GLU A 105 -44.83 -10.55 5.76
C GLU A 105 -43.53 -10.18 6.48
N ARG A 106 -42.91 -9.03 6.14
CA ARG A 106 -41.68 -8.56 6.81
C ARG A 106 -41.85 -8.45 8.33
N PHE A 107 -42.93 -7.81 8.77
CA PHE A 107 -43.19 -7.58 10.20
C PHE A 107 -43.54 -8.88 10.92
N ASP A 108 -44.35 -9.75 10.29
CA ASP A 108 -44.72 -11.04 10.86
C ASP A 108 -43.54 -12.02 10.90
N LYS A 109 -42.58 -11.93 9.97
CA LYS A 109 -41.31 -12.67 10.01
C LYS A 109 -40.33 -12.13 11.06
N PHE A 110 -40.20 -10.81 11.22
CA PHE A 110 -39.44 -10.23 12.34
C PHE A 110 -40.04 -10.62 13.71
N LYS A 111 -41.38 -10.72 13.82
CA LYS A 111 -42.06 -11.26 15.02
C LYS A 111 -41.76 -12.73 15.28
N GLN A 112 -41.74 -13.57 14.23
CA GLN A 112 -41.37 -14.98 14.36
C GLN A 112 -39.91 -15.13 14.81
N LEU A 113 -38.99 -14.34 14.25
CA LEU A 113 -37.59 -14.28 14.65
C LEU A 113 -37.43 -13.90 16.14
N ALA A 114 -38.14 -12.86 16.59
CA ALA A 114 -38.12 -12.45 18.00
C ALA A 114 -38.69 -13.51 18.94
N ALA A 115 -39.82 -14.14 18.60
CA ALA A 115 -40.41 -15.21 19.39
C ALA A 115 -39.51 -16.46 19.46
N ALA A 116 -38.77 -16.77 18.38
CA ALA A 116 -37.84 -17.89 18.32
C ALA A 116 -36.59 -17.67 19.18
N ALA A 117 -35.93 -16.52 19.05
CA ALA A 117 -34.72 -16.18 19.81
C ALA A 117 -34.99 -16.08 21.33
N LYS A 118 -36.15 -15.54 21.71
CA LYS A 118 -36.52 -15.28 23.11
C LYS A 118 -37.14 -16.47 23.83
N LYS A 119 -37.36 -17.60 23.13
CA LYS A 119 -38.20 -18.73 23.57
C LYS A 119 -37.94 -19.18 25.01
N ASP A 120 -36.68 -19.43 25.35
CA ASP A 120 -36.25 -19.88 26.68
C ASP A 120 -35.64 -18.74 27.54
N GLY A 121 -35.99 -17.48 27.27
CA GLY A 121 -35.74 -16.34 28.17
C GLY A 121 -34.44 -15.55 27.95
N SER A 122 -33.88 -15.56 26.75
CA SER A 122 -32.86 -14.59 26.33
C SER A 122 -33.49 -13.21 26.11
N LEU A 123 -32.77 -12.13 26.43
CA LEU A 123 -33.07 -10.81 25.85
C LEU A 123 -32.62 -10.79 24.39
N PHE A 124 -33.43 -10.23 23.49
CA PHE A 124 -33.11 -10.22 22.05
C PHE A 124 -33.11 -8.81 21.46
N LEU A 125 -31.96 -8.41 20.91
CA LEU A 125 -31.75 -7.11 20.28
C LEU A 125 -31.42 -7.30 18.79
N ALA A 126 -31.80 -6.32 17.96
CA ALA A 126 -31.27 -6.21 16.61
C ALA A 126 -30.10 -5.22 16.56
N GLN A 127 -28.99 -5.62 15.95
CA GLN A 127 -27.93 -4.67 15.58
C GLN A 127 -28.33 -3.95 14.30
N VAL A 128 -28.75 -2.69 14.43
CA VAL A 128 -29.21 -1.86 13.31
C VAL A 128 -28.03 -1.09 12.72
N ASN A 129 -27.98 -1.04 11.40
CA ASN A 129 -26.82 -0.62 10.64
C ASN A 129 -27.19 0.30 9.45
N HIS A 130 -26.21 1.11 9.05
CA HIS A 130 -26.10 1.63 7.68
C HIS A 130 -24.63 1.50 7.27
N PRO A 131 -24.27 0.87 6.13
CA PRO A 131 -22.87 0.56 5.85
C PRO A 131 -22.00 1.79 5.54
N GLY A 132 -22.63 2.87 5.07
CA GLY A 132 -21.97 4.13 4.71
C GLY A 132 -20.98 3.93 3.55
N ARG A 133 -19.75 4.47 3.65
CA ARG A 133 -18.70 4.22 2.63
C ARG A 133 -18.31 2.73 2.43
N GLN A 134 -18.82 1.80 3.25
CA GLN A 134 -18.56 0.35 3.12
C GLN A 134 -19.62 -0.38 2.27
N VAL A 135 -20.58 0.32 1.65
CA VAL A 135 -21.52 -0.31 0.69
C VAL A 135 -20.74 -0.86 -0.52
N PRO A 136 -20.84 -2.15 -0.85
CA PRO A 136 -20.26 -2.70 -2.06
C PRO A 136 -20.83 -2.04 -3.33
N TYR A 137 -19.96 -1.70 -4.28
CA TYR A 137 -20.29 -0.96 -5.51
C TYR A 137 -21.47 -1.53 -6.30
N LYS A 138 -21.67 -2.86 -6.26
CA LYS A 138 -22.78 -3.57 -6.93
C LYS A 138 -24.16 -3.38 -6.32
N PHE A 139 -24.25 -2.94 -5.06
CA PHE A 139 -25.53 -2.69 -4.40
C PHE A 139 -25.90 -1.21 -4.52
N ASN A 140 -24.93 -0.33 -4.28
CA ASN A 140 -25.02 1.08 -4.64
C ASN A 140 -23.65 1.60 -5.11
N PRO A 141 -23.51 2.13 -6.35
CA PRO A 141 -22.25 2.70 -6.83
C PRO A 141 -21.91 4.05 -6.20
N VAL A 142 -22.83 4.66 -5.44
CA VAL A 142 -22.66 5.92 -4.71
C VAL A 142 -23.07 5.68 -3.25
N ALA A 143 -22.28 6.15 -2.28
CA ALA A 143 -22.48 5.87 -0.86
C ALA A 143 -22.65 7.14 -0.02
N ILE A 144 -23.61 7.16 0.91
CA ILE A 144 -23.68 8.20 1.94
C ILE A 144 -22.56 7.95 2.97
N SER A 145 -21.87 8.99 3.42
CA SER A 145 -20.77 8.92 4.39
C SER A 145 -20.73 10.19 5.24
N ALA A 146 -19.94 10.20 6.33
CA ALA A 146 -19.62 11.43 7.04
C ALA A 146 -18.93 12.45 6.12
N SER A 147 -18.03 11.97 5.26
CA SER A 147 -17.33 12.74 4.22
C SER A 147 -16.93 11.85 3.03
N ASP A 148 -16.53 12.44 1.91
CA ASP A 148 -16.18 11.81 0.63
C ASP A 148 -14.84 11.04 0.63
N VAL A 149 -14.42 10.53 1.80
CA VAL A 149 -13.22 9.71 1.98
C VAL A 149 -13.48 8.29 1.46
N GLN A 150 -13.06 8.01 0.23
CA GLN A 150 -13.14 6.68 -0.40
C GLN A 150 -12.61 5.57 0.54
N LEU A 151 -13.25 4.39 0.51
CA LEU A 151 -12.64 3.17 1.03
C LEU A 151 -11.99 2.43 -0.13
N ASP A 152 -10.70 2.13 0.00
CA ASP A 152 -9.94 1.38 -1.01
C ASP A 152 -10.44 -0.06 -1.17
N PRO A 153 -10.26 -0.70 -2.35
CA PRO A 153 -10.62 -2.10 -2.56
C PRO A 153 -9.97 -3.03 -1.53
N LYS A 154 -10.79 -3.81 -0.83
CA LYS A 154 -10.37 -4.64 0.31
C LYS A 154 -11.20 -5.93 0.36
N MET A 155 -10.60 -7.04 0.82
CA MET A 155 -11.28 -8.34 0.94
C MET A 155 -11.97 -8.82 -0.36
N GLY A 156 -11.40 -8.48 -1.52
CA GLY A 156 -12.00 -8.78 -2.83
C GLY A 156 -13.22 -7.92 -3.22
N MET A 157 -13.57 -6.93 -2.41
CA MET A 157 -14.70 -6.01 -2.65
C MET A 157 -14.22 -4.64 -3.14
N THR A 158 -15.02 -4.05 -4.03
CA THR A 158 -15.00 -2.62 -4.38
C THR A 158 -16.22 -1.93 -3.76
N PHE A 159 -16.07 -0.66 -3.38
CA PHE A 159 -17.08 0.09 -2.63
C PHE A 159 -17.65 1.25 -3.46
N GLY A 160 -18.91 1.61 -3.20
CA GLY A 160 -19.55 2.77 -3.81
C GLY A 160 -18.79 4.07 -3.48
N LYS A 161 -18.78 5.04 -4.40
CA LYS A 161 -18.07 6.31 -4.19
C LYS A 161 -18.78 7.11 -3.08
N PRO A 162 -18.12 7.43 -1.96
CA PRO A 162 -18.78 8.16 -0.88
C PRO A 162 -18.95 9.64 -1.20
N TYR A 163 -19.99 10.25 -0.61
CA TYR A 163 -20.15 11.69 -0.49
C TYR A 163 -20.51 12.07 0.95
N ALA A 164 -20.26 13.34 1.31
CA ALA A 164 -20.64 13.87 2.62
C ALA A 164 -22.16 14.03 2.71
N ALA A 165 -22.78 13.37 3.69
CA ALA A 165 -24.22 13.45 3.91
C ALA A 165 -24.71 14.90 4.10
N THR A 166 -25.78 15.27 3.41
CA THR A 166 -26.54 16.51 3.65
C THR A 166 -27.25 16.47 5.01
N LYS A 167 -27.78 17.59 5.47
CA LYS A 167 -28.52 17.64 6.75
C LYS A 167 -29.87 16.93 6.65
N GLU A 168 -30.43 16.95 5.44
CA GLU A 168 -31.64 16.27 5.02
C GLU A 168 -31.45 14.74 5.03
N GLU A 169 -30.34 14.24 4.51
CA GLU A 169 -29.98 12.80 4.60
C GLU A 169 -29.63 12.37 6.02
N ILE A 170 -28.93 13.22 6.80
CA ILE A 170 -28.70 12.98 8.23
C ILE A 170 -30.04 12.85 8.98
N ALA A 171 -31.02 13.71 8.70
CA ALA A 171 -32.36 13.59 9.26
C ALA A 171 -33.08 12.30 8.83
N GLN A 172 -32.91 11.85 7.57
CA GLN A 172 -33.45 10.56 7.09
C GLN A 172 -32.77 9.35 7.76
N ILE A 173 -31.47 9.42 8.05
CA ILE A 173 -30.74 8.40 8.82
C ILE A 173 -31.30 8.34 10.25
N ILE A 174 -31.46 9.48 10.91
CA ILE A 174 -32.05 9.58 12.27
C ILE A 174 -33.46 9.00 12.28
N GLU A 175 -34.29 9.34 11.29
CA GLU A 175 -35.65 8.81 11.11
C GLU A 175 -35.65 7.29 10.89
N GLY A 176 -34.76 6.77 10.05
CA GLY A 176 -34.62 5.34 9.76
C GLY A 176 -34.25 4.51 10.99
N PHE A 177 -33.26 4.94 11.77
CA PHE A 177 -32.92 4.28 13.04
C PHE A 177 -34.06 4.37 14.08
N ALA A 178 -34.76 5.50 14.16
CA ALA A 178 -35.88 5.68 15.11
C ALA A 178 -37.12 4.84 14.74
N HIS A 179 -37.45 4.76 13.45
CA HIS A 179 -38.50 3.87 12.93
C HIS A 179 -38.13 2.40 13.12
N ALA A 180 -36.88 2.01 12.85
CA ALA A 180 -36.40 0.65 13.08
C ALA A 180 -36.55 0.24 14.55
N ALA A 181 -36.20 1.09 15.51
CA ALA A 181 -36.40 0.80 16.93
C ALA A 181 -37.89 0.61 17.31
N GLU A 182 -38.78 1.50 16.84
CA GLU A 182 -40.22 1.38 17.05
C GLU A 182 -40.82 0.12 16.41
N TYR A 183 -40.30 -0.26 15.24
CA TYR A 183 -40.67 -1.48 14.51
C TYR A 183 -40.23 -2.74 15.27
N LEU A 184 -39.00 -2.74 15.80
CA LEU A 184 -38.43 -3.83 16.59
C LEU A 184 -39.18 -4.05 17.90
N GLU A 185 -39.52 -2.98 18.64
CA GLU A 185 -40.34 -3.10 19.87
C GLU A 185 -41.72 -3.70 19.56
N LYS A 186 -42.41 -3.19 18.53
CA LYS A 186 -43.69 -3.74 18.08
C LYS A 186 -43.60 -5.16 17.53
N ALA A 187 -42.42 -5.56 17.03
CA ALA A 187 -42.13 -6.93 16.63
C ALA A 187 -41.77 -7.85 17.82
N GLY A 188 -41.58 -7.30 19.02
CA GLY A 188 -41.32 -8.06 20.25
C GLY A 188 -39.84 -8.27 20.58
N PHE A 189 -38.92 -7.54 19.94
CA PHE A 189 -37.53 -7.43 20.41
C PHE A 189 -37.49 -6.69 21.75
N ASP A 190 -36.45 -6.94 22.55
CA ASP A 190 -36.23 -6.21 23.81
C ASP A 190 -35.43 -4.92 23.62
N GLY A 191 -34.78 -4.72 22.46
CA GLY A 191 -33.99 -3.52 22.21
C GLY A 191 -33.37 -3.41 20.82
N ILE A 192 -32.53 -2.38 20.69
CA ILE A 192 -31.73 -2.04 19.52
C ILE A 192 -30.26 -1.85 19.94
N GLU A 193 -29.35 -2.34 19.12
CA GLU A 193 -27.93 -2.01 19.20
C GLU A 193 -27.53 -1.16 17.99
N LEU A 194 -26.91 0.00 18.24
CA LEU A 194 -26.41 0.88 17.18
C LEU A 194 -25.00 0.46 16.75
N HIS A 195 -24.81 0.10 15.47
CA HIS A 195 -23.48 -0.29 14.99
C HIS A 195 -22.56 0.92 14.73
N ALA A 196 -21.82 1.33 15.76
CA ALA A 196 -20.89 2.46 15.76
C ALA A 196 -19.41 2.01 15.84
N ALA A 197 -19.10 0.89 15.16
CA ALA A 197 -17.79 0.26 15.12
C ALA A 197 -17.43 -0.18 13.69
N HIS A 198 -16.24 -0.76 13.52
CA HIS A 198 -15.79 -1.47 12.32
C HIS A 198 -15.79 -0.66 11.00
N GLY A 199 -15.89 0.67 11.08
CA GLY A 199 -15.90 1.55 9.91
C GLY A 199 -17.25 1.73 9.21
N TYR A 200 -18.38 1.26 9.77
CA TYR A 200 -19.73 1.54 9.25
C TYR A 200 -20.19 2.98 9.53
N LEU A 201 -21.36 3.42 9.04
CA LEU A 201 -21.73 4.85 8.98
C LEU A 201 -21.56 5.59 10.32
N LEU A 202 -22.04 5.02 11.43
CA LEU A 202 -21.94 5.71 12.73
C LEU A 202 -20.47 5.80 13.20
N SER A 203 -19.64 4.79 12.91
CA SER A 203 -18.17 4.84 13.11
C SER A 203 -17.49 5.85 12.17
N GLN A 204 -18.01 6.07 10.95
CA GLN A 204 -17.50 7.08 10.01
C GLN A 204 -17.70 8.52 10.51
N PHE A 205 -18.72 8.78 11.34
CA PHE A 205 -18.86 10.09 12.03
C PHE A 205 -17.96 10.19 13.27
N LEU A 206 -17.70 9.07 13.97
CA LEU A 206 -16.84 9.03 15.15
C LEU A 206 -15.33 9.18 14.86
N SER A 207 -14.82 8.66 13.75
CA SER A 207 -13.38 8.62 13.47
C SER A 207 -12.87 9.82 12.66
N ARG A 208 -11.72 10.43 13.04
CA ARG A 208 -11.15 11.56 12.26
C ARG A 208 -10.48 11.13 10.95
N THR A 209 -10.30 9.82 10.74
CA THR A 209 -9.81 9.30 9.45
C THR A 209 -10.86 9.47 8.35
N THR A 210 -12.15 9.38 8.71
CA THR A 210 -13.30 9.33 7.79
C THR A 210 -14.21 10.56 7.88
N ASN A 211 -14.42 11.10 9.08
CA ASN A 211 -15.07 12.40 9.27
C ASN A 211 -14.09 13.53 8.95
N LYS A 212 -14.38 14.33 7.92
CA LYS A 212 -13.64 15.55 7.54
C LYS A 212 -14.52 16.81 7.63
N ARG A 213 -15.73 16.70 8.21
CA ARG A 213 -16.70 17.80 8.23
C ARG A 213 -16.24 18.94 9.15
N THR A 214 -16.65 20.15 8.79
CA THR A 214 -16.41 21.39 9.53
C THR A 214 -17.70 22.00 10.11
N ASP A 215 -18.84 21.31 9.96
CA ASP A 215 -20.15 21.67 10.52
C ASP A 215 -20.35 21.10 11.94
N GLU A 216 -21.57 21.14 12.46
CA GLU A 216 -21.88 20.64 13.81
C GLU A 216 -21.71 19.11 13.98
N TYR A 217 -21.58 18.35 12.89
CA TYR A 217 -21.27 16.92 12.90
C TYR A 217 -19.76 16.64 12.69
N GLY A 218 -18.91 17.68 12.75
CA GLY A 218 -17.48 17.63 12.46
C GLY A 218 -16.56 17.14 13.58
N THR A 219 -15.25 17.23 13.31
CA THR A 219 -14.18 16.68 14.17
C THR A 219 -13.65 17.63 15.24
N GLN A 220 -14.25 18.82 15.41
CA GLN A 220 -13.76 19.87 16.31
C GLN A 220 -13.85 19.47 17.79
N THR A 221 -14.81 18.61 18.15
CA THR A 221 -15.01 18.06 19.49
C THR A 221 -15.48 16.60 19.41
N VAL A 222 -15.34 15.83 20.50
CA VAL A 222 -15.94 14.49 20.59
C VAL A 222 -17.47 14.57 20.53
N GLU A 223 -18.07 15.63 21.07
CA GLU A 223 -19.50 15.87 21.06
C GLU A 223 -20.08 16.08 19.64
N ASN A 224 -19.38 16.79 18.76
CA ASN A 224 -19.80 16.97 17.37
C ASN A 224 -19.71 15.66 16.58
N ARG A 225 -18.65 14.87 16.78
CA ARG A 225 -18.53 13.52 16.17
C ARG A 225 -19.62 12.55 16.66
N LEU A 226 -19.98 12.62 17.95
CA LEU A 226 -21.04 11.81 18.55
C LEU A 226 -22.45 12.29 18.17
N ARG A 227 -22.61 13.53 17.68
CA ARG A 227 -23.92 14.20 17.48
C ARG A 227 -24.97 13.35 16.77
N LEU A 228 -24.59 12.66 15.69
CA LEU A 228 -25.50 11.77 14.95
C LEU A 228 -26.07 10.66 15.86
N ILE A 229 -25.23 10.03 16.68
CA ILE A 229 -25.63 8.98 17.62
C ILE A 229 -26.47 9.57 18.77
N SER A 230 -26.14 10.75 19.26
CA SER A 230 -26.95 11.50 20.24
C SER A 230 -28.37 11.76 19.73
N GLU A 231 -28.48 12.20 18.48
CA GLU A 231 -29.76 12.55 17.84
C GLU A 231 -30.58 11.29 17.49
N ILE A 232 -29.94 10.22 16.99
CA ILE A 232 -30.54 8.89 16.85
C ILE A 232 -31.10 8.39 18.19
N ALA A 233 -30.29 8.40 19.26
CA ALA A 233 -30.71 7.91 20.57
C ALA A 233 -31.90 8.70 21.13
N ASN A 234 -31.90 10.03 20.96
CA ASN A 234 -33.01 10.88 21.38
C ASN A 234 -34.28 10.63 20.54
N ALA A 235 -34.16 10.41 19.23
CA ALA A 235 -35.29 10.06 18.36
C ALA A 235 -35.88 8.67 18.68
N ILE A 236 -35.03 7.69 19.02
CA ILE A 236 -35.46 6.35 19.48
C ILE A 236 -36.25 6.46 20.79
N LYS A 237 -35.68 7.09 21.83
CA LYS A 237 -36.31 7.27 23.15
C LYS A 237 -37.62 8.05 23.12
N ALA A 238 -37.91 8.78 22.03
CA ALA A 238 -39.17 9.48 21.82
C ALA A 238 -40.30 8.58 21.25
N ARG A 239 -39.98 7.34 20.82
CA ARG A 239 -40.93 6.41 20.16
C ARG A 239 -41.12 5.09 20.89
N VAL A 240 -40.07 4.56 21.51
CA VAL A 240 -40.09 3.26 22.22
C VAL A 240 -40.47 3.41 23.69
N SER A 241 -40.87 2.32 24.35
CA SER A 241 -41.10 2.34 25.80
C SER A 241 -39.80 2.55 26.59
N PRO A 242 -39.85 3.13 27.81
CA PRO A 242 -38.70 3.18 28.73
C PRO A 242 -38.17 1.82 29.19
N THR A 243 -38.71 0.70 28.69
CA THR A 243 -38.22 -0.67 28.97
C THR A 243 -37.54 -1.31 27.77
N PHE A 244 -37.46 -0.61 26.63
CA PHE A 244 -36.71 -1.02 25.45
C PHE A 244 -35.23 -0.69 25.66
N ILE A 245 -34.36 -1.66 25.39
CA ILE A 245 -32.92 -1.56 25.61
C ILE A 245 -32.31 -0.77 24.46
N VAL A 246 -31.47 0.22 24.76
CA VAL A 246 -30.68 0.94 23.75
C VAL A 246 -29.20 0.72 24.03
N SER A 247 -28.51 -0.02 23.15
CA SER A 247 -27.07 -0.28 23.24
C SER A 247 -26.31 0.23 22.02
N ALA A 248 -24.98 0.20 22.10
CA ALA A 248 -24.10 0.51 20.96
C ALA A 248 -22.91 -0.46 20.92
N LYS A 249 -22.43 -0.77 19.71
CA LYS A 249 -21.14 -1.43 19.51
C LYS A 249 -20.10 -0.38 19.13
N LEU A 250 -19.02 -0.27 19.89
CA LEU A 250 -17.94 0.72 19.69
C LEU A 250 -16.57 0.06 19.45
N ASN A 251 -15.72 0.78 18.72
CA ASN A 251 -14.28 0.51 18.69
C ASN A 251 -13.62 1.08 19.96
N SER A 252 -13.00 0.23 20.80
CA SER A 252 -12.15 0.67 21.92
C SER A 252 -10.82 1.25 21.43
N VAL A 253 -10.39 0.85 20.23
CA VAL A 253 -9.28 1.44 19.49
C VAL A 253 -9.41 1.15 17.99
N GLU A 254 -9.01 2.11 17.17
CA GLU A 254 -8.77 1.95 15.73
C GLU A 254 -7.27 2.02 15.48
N PHE A 255 -6.69 0.98 14.87
CA PHE A 255 -5.24 0.79 14.74
C PHE A 255 -4.63 1.60 13.58
N GLN A 256 -4.96 2.89 13.54
CA GLN A 256 -4.60 3.86 12.49
C GLN A 256 -4.49 5.27 13.07
N ASP A 257 -3.52 6.05 12.61
CA ASP A 257 -3.30 7.41 13.09
C ASP A 257 -4.52 8.31 12.83
N GLY A 258 -4.98 9.02 13.86
CA GLY A 258 -6.22 9.81 13.81
C GLY A 258 -7.52 8.99 13.93
N GLY A 259 -7.44 7.67 14.12
CA GLY A 259 -8.56 6.82 14.52
C GLY A 259 -9.06 7.10 15.94
N VAL A 260 -10.14 6.43 16.34
CA VAL A 260 -10.62 6.47 17.73
C VAL A 260 -9.58 5.83 18.67
N THR A 261 -9.16 6.57 19.70
CA THR A 261 -8.22 6.10 20.75
C THR A 261 -8.98 5.58 21.99
N PRO A 262 -8.31 4.84 22.90
CA PRO A 262 -8.94 4.41 24.16
C PRO A 262 -9.48 5.56 25.02
N ASP A 263 -8.76 6.69 25.09
CA ASP A 263 -9.21 7.88 25.84
C ASP A 263 -10.46 8.53 25.22
N GLU A 264 -10.56 8.50 23.89
CA GLU A 264 -11.75 8.96 23.17
C GLU A 264 -12.91 7.96 23.30
N ALA A 265 -12.64 6.65 23.24
CA ALA A 265 -13.63 5.60 23.49
C ALA A 265 -14.20 5.69 24.91
N ARG A 266 -13.37 6.05 25.90
CA ARG A 266 -13.77 6.36 27.28
C ARG A 266 -14.71 7.58 27.35
N GLU A 267 -14.36 8.70 26.71
CA GLU A 267 -15.25 9.88 26.66
C GLU A 267 -16.57 9.58 25.91
N LEU A 268 -16.52 8.76 24.86
CA LEU A 268 -17.71 8.28 24.16
C LEU A 268 -18.59 7.43 25.08
N CYS A 269 -18.02 6.54 25.90
CA CYS A 269 -18.78 5.75 26.88
C CYS A 269 -19.47 6.61 27.94
N GLU A 270 -18.78 7.61 28.52
CA GLU A 270 -19.40 8.57 29.46
C GLU A 270 -20.60 9.29 28.84
N ARG A 271 -20.47 9.70 27.58
CA ARG A 271 -21.53 10.41 26.85
C ARG A 271 -22.68 9.48 26.44
N LEU A 272 -22.42 8.21 26.11
CA LEU A 272 -23.46 7.20 25.89
C LEU A 272 -24.25 6.91 27.17
N GLU A 273 -23.60 6.81 28.33
CA GLU A 273 -24.31 6.69 29.60
C GLU A 273 -25.16 7.94 29.89
N ALA A 274 -24.64 9.15 29.67
CA ALA A 274 -25.39 10.39 29.83
C ALA A 274 -26.59 10.49 28.85
N LEU A 275 -26.51 9.83 27.69
CA LEU A 275 -27.62 9.66 26.75
C LEU A 275 -28.59 8.55 27.16
N GLY A 276 -28.30 7.77 28.20
CA GLY A 276 -29.16 6.69 28.70
C GLY A 276 -29.06 5.39 27.91
N PHE A 277 -27.88 5.04 27.41
CA PHE A 277 -27.62 3.70 26.86
C PHE A 277 -27.53 2.66 27.98
N ASP A 278 -28.11 1.48 27.76
CA ASP A 278 -28.15 0.36 28.70
C ASP A 278 -26.85 -0.42 28.77
N PHE A 279 -26.18 -0.59 27.62
CA PHE A 279 -24.87 -1.21 27.54
C PHE A 279 -24.07 -0.79 26.30
N VAL A 280 -22.75 -1.00 26.35
CA VAL A 280 -21.84 -0.90 25.20
C VAL A 280 -21.11 -2.22 24.98
N GLU A 281 -21.06 -2.71 23.73
CA GLU A 281 -20.19 -3.81 23.33
C GLU A 281 -18.88 -3.24 22.74
N LEU A 282 -17.77 -3.48 23.44
CA LEU A 282 -16.44 -3.04 22.99
C LEU A 282 -15.81 -4.05 22.03
N SER A 283 -15.31 -3.52 20.91
CA SER A 283 -14.62 -4.22 19.84
C SER A 283 -13.46 -3.36 19.32
N GLY A 284 -12.89 -3.62 18.14
CA GLY A 284 -11.84 -2.76 17.59
C GLY A 284 -11.54 -2.97 16.11
N GLY A 285 -10.83 -2.01 15.52
CA GLY A 285 -10.39 -2.03 14.13
C GLY A 285 -11.43 -1.63 13.07
N THR A 286 -11.00 -1.73 11.81
CA THR A 286 -11.74 -1.32 10.60
C THR A 286 -11.41 -2.28 9.44
N TYR A 287 -12.06 -2.16 8.28
CA TYR A 287 -11.61 -2.87 7.06
C TYR A 287 -10.22 -2.42 6.59
N GLU A 288 -9.81 -1.18 6.87
CA GLU A 288 -8.47 -0.67 6.57
C GLU A 288 -7.42 -1.39 7.42
N ARG A 289 -7.65 -1.46 8.74
CA ARG A 289 -6.80 -2.10 9.77
C ARG A 289 -7.62 -3.07 10.61
N MET A 290 -7.72 -4.32 10.16
CA MET A 290 -8.47 -5.37 10.87
C MET A 290 -7.73 -5.80 12.13
N ALA A 291 -8.38 -5.69 13.29
CA ALA A 291 -7.78 -5.91 14.60
C ALA A 291 -7.74 -7.39 15.01
N LEU A 292 -7.07 -8.22 14.20
CA LEU A 292 -7.09 -9.68 14.34
C LEU A 292 -5.71 -10.36 14.11
N SER A 293 -4.62 -9.59 13.99
CA SER A 293 -3.28 -10.16 13.89
C SER A 293 -2.75 -10.58 15.28
N TRP A 294 -2.60 -11.90 15.50
CA TRP A 294 -2.11 -12.48 16.75
C TRP A 294 -0.58 -12.31 16.94
N GLU A 295 -0.06 -11.08 16.85
CA GLU A 295 1.39 -10.79 16.77
C GLU A 295 2.17 -11.01 18.08
N LYS A 296 1.48 -11.13 19.22
CA LYS A 296 2.11 -11.31 20.54
C LYS A 296 1.63 -12.58 21.22
N GLU A 297 2.57 -13.45 21.56
CA GLU A 297 2.32 -14.70 22.31
C GLU A 297 1.66 -14.45 23.68
N SER A 298 1.99 -13.35 24.36
CA SER A 298 1.33 -12.91 25.60
C SER A 298 -0.10 -12.39 25.42
N THR A 299 -0.56 -12.20 24.18
CA THR A 299 -1.97 -11.90 23.84
C THR A 299 -2.70 -13.17 23.39
N LYS A 300 -1.99 -14.13 22.76
CA LYS A 300 -2.50 -15.50 22.56
C LYS A 300 -2.83 -16.17 23.90
N GLN A 301 -1.93 -16.10 24.88
CA GLN A 301 -2.08 -16.79 26.17
C GLN A 301 -3.02 -16.11 27.18
N ARG A 302 -3.35 -14.82 27.01
CA ARG A 302 -4.34 -14.12 27.86
C ARG A 302 -5.77 -14.19 27.30
N GLU A 303 -5.95 -14.56 26.03
CA GLU A 303 -7.19 -14.35 25.27
C GLU A 303 -7.65 -12.87 25.29
N GLY A 304 -8.91 -12.59 24.97
CA GLY A 304 -9.53 -11.27 25.17
C GLY A 304 -8.82 -10.09 24.50
N PHE A 305 -8.75 -10.05 23.16
CA PHE A 305 -7.89 -9.11 22.41
C PHE A 305 -8.02 -7.65 22.83
N PHE A 306 -9.24 -7.19 23.12
CA PHE A 306 -9.52 -5.81 23.45
C PHE A 306 -9.53 -5.52 24.95
N LEU A 307 -9.26 -6.52 25.80
CA LEU A 307 -9.41 -6.43 27.26
C LEU A 307 -8.47 -5.38 27.88
N GLU A 308 -7.26 -5.19 27.35
CA GLU A 308 -6.29 -4.20 27.84
C GLU A 308 -6.75 -2.73 27.59
N TRP A 309 -7.44 -2.48 26.47
CA TRP A 309 -8.06 -1.18 26.19
C TRP A 309 -9.41 -1.04 26.90
N ALA A 310 -10.17 -2.12 27.05
CA ALA A 310 -11.36 -2.12 27.90
C ALA A 310 -11.02 -1.80 29.36
N GLU A 311 -9.94 -2.37 29.90
CA GLU A 311 -9.43 -2.08 31.25
C GLU A 311 -8.99 -0.62 31.41
N THR A 312 -8.42 -0.03 30.35
CA THR A 312 -8.10 1.41 30.30
C THR A 312 -9.37 2.27 30.34
N ILE A 313 -10.43 1.85 29.62
CA ILE A 313 -11.73 2.53 29.59
C ILE A 313 -12.45 2.38 30.94
N THR A 314 -12.69 1.15 31.42
CA THR A 314 -13.57 0.87 32.56
C THR A 314 -13.04 1.44 33.88
N LYS A 315 -11.71 1.42 34.09
CA LYS A 315 -11.06 2.04 35.26
C LYS A 315 -11.14 3.57 35.29
N ALA A 316 -11.44 4.20 34.16
CA ALA A 316 -11.46 5.65 33.99
C ALA A 316 -12.87 6.22 33.74
N LEU A 317 -13.90 5.40 33.96
CA LEU A 317 -15.30 5.80 34.15
C LEU A 317 -15.59 6.08 35.63
N ASP A 318 -16.71 6.74 35.93
CA ASP A 318 -17.20 6.92 37.31
C ASP A 318 -17.49 5.54 37.95
N PRO A 319 -16.97 5.21 39.14
CA PRO A 319 -17.32 3.97 39.86
C PRO A 319 -18.83 3.80 40.16
N ALA A 320 -19.64 4.85 40.00
CA ALA A 320 -21.10 4.81 40.10
C ALA A 320 -21.85 4.62 38.76
N HIS A 321 -21.14 4.33 37.66
CA HIS A 321 -21.73 4.07 36.34
C HIS A 321 -22.70 2.85 36.36
N LYS A 322 -23.65 2.87 35.42
CA LYS A 322 -24.82 1.98 35.34
C LYS A 322 -25.01 1.37 33.95
N MET A 323 -24.55 2.05 32.91
CA MET A 323 -24.42 1.46 31.56
C MET A 323 -23.47 0.26 31.65
N ARG A 324 -23.89 -0.91 31.14
CA ARG A 324 -23.09 -2.13 31.24
C ARG A 324 -22.05 -2.23 30.14
N ILE A 325 -20.94 -2.92 30.41
CA ILE A 325 -19.85 -3.07 29.44
C ILE A 325 -19.70 -4.55 29.08
N PHE A 326 -19.74 -4.84 27.78
CA PHE A 326 -19.46 -6.17 27.22
C PHE A 326 -18.17 -6.13 26.40
N ILE A 327 -17.36 -7.19 26.47
CA ILE A 327 -16.13 -7.32 25.66
C ILE A 327 -16.25 -8.41 24.60
N ALA A 328 -15.88 -8.09 23.36
CA ALA A 328 -15.80 -9.04 22.26
C ALA A 328 -14.34 -9.39 21.92
N GLY A 329 -14.14 -10.47 21.16
CA GLY A 329 -12.86 -10.81 20.54
C GLY A 329 -11.93 -11.68 21.40
N GLY A 330 -11.42 -12.76 20.82
CA GLY A 330 -10.37 -13.59 21.41
C GLY A 330 -10.79 -14.59 22.50
N LEU A 331 -11.90 -14.39 23.20
CA LEU A 331 -12.36 -15.32 24.25
C LEU A 331 -12.70 -16.72 23.71
N ARG A 332 -12.29 -17.75 24.46
CA ARG A 332 -12.35 -19.20 24.16
C ARG A 332 -12.52 -20.08 25.41
N THR A 333 -11.86 -19.77 26.52
CA THR A 333 -11.94 -20.57 27.76
C THR A 333 -12.81 -19.95 28.84
N VAL A 334 -13.40 -20.79 29.69
CA VAL A 334 -14.12 -20.35 30.90
C VAL A 334 -13.18 -19.58 31.82
N GLY A 335 -11.90 -19.98 31.88
CA GLY A 335 -10.85 -19.26 32.59
C GLY A 335 -10.75 -17.79 32.21
N ALA A 336 -10.55 -17.48 30.93
CA ALA A 336 -10.44 -16.10 30.46
C ALA A 336 -11.79 -15.36 30.48
N MET A 337 -12.91 -16.06 30.25
CA MET A 337 -14.25 -15.46 30.35
C MET A 337 -14.58 -15.02 31.78
N VAL A 338 -14.13 -15.76 32.81
CA VAL A 338 -14.25 -15.34 34.21
C VAL A 338 -13.30 -14.18 34.52
N ASP A 339 -12.05 -14.24 34.07
CA ASP A 339 -11.06 -13.16 34.33
C ASP A 339 -11.45 -11.84 33.66
N ALA A 340 -12.14 -11.88 32.51
CA ALA A 340 -12.70 -10.69 31.89
C ALA A 340 -13.74 -9.98 32.76
N LEU A 341 -14.42 -10.68 33.68
CA LEU A 341 -15.41 -10.08 34.59
C LEU A 341 -14.78 -9.26 35.73
N ASP A 342 -13.47 -9.32 35.95
CA ASP A 342 -12.76 -8.37 36.82
C ASP A 342 -12.64 -6.98 36.15
N VAL A 343 -12.98 -6.86 34.86
CA VAL A 343 -12.80 -5.66 34.02
C VAL A 343 -14.11 -5.14 33.41
N VAL A 344 -15.04 -6.02 33.02
CA VAL A 344 -16.29 -5.68 32.32
C VAL A 344 -17.50 -6.45 32.89
N ASP A 345 -18.73 -5.98 32.64
CA ASP A 345 -19.94 -6.63 33.15
C ASP A 345 -20.29 -7.97 32.46
N GLY A 346 -19.80 -8.22 31.25
CA GLY A 346 -20.19 -9.41 30.48
C GLY A 346 -19.29 -9.74 29.28
N VAL A 347 -19.45 -10.94 28.74
CA VAL A 347 -18.61 -11.48 27.66
C VAL A 347 -19.40 -11.74 26.38
N SER A 348 -18.84 -11.32 25.24
CA SER A 348 -19.47 -11.41 23.93
C SER A 348 -18.79 -12.46 23.05
N ILE A 349 -19.58 -13.44 22.59
CA ILE A 349 -19.11 -14.64 21.90
C ILE A 349 -19.56 -14.60 20.43
N GLY A 350 -18.58 -14.45 19.52
CA GLY A 350 -18.76 -14.53 18.07
C GLY A 350 -18.57 -15.97 17.55
N ARG A 351 -17.55 -16.20 16.71
CA ARG A 351 -17.24 -17.48 16.04
C ARG A 351 -17.48 -18.76 16.87
N PRO A 352 -17.11 -18.87 18.18
CA PRO A 352 -17.42 -20.06 18.97
C PRO A 352 -18.93 -20.39 19.07
N ALA A 353 -19.81 -19.39 19.06
CA ALA A 353 -21.26 -19.58 19.05
C ALA A 353 -21.81 -20.02 17.67
N ALA A 354 -21.03 -19.89 16.59
CA ALA A 354 -21.36 -20.48 15.28
C ALA A 354 -21.07 -21.99 15.28
N ALA A 355 -19.93 -22.40 15.84
CA ALA A 355 -19.58 -23.81 16.01
C ALA A 355 -20.39 -24.51 17.11
N GLU A 356 -20.81 -23.77 18.14
CA GLU A 356 -21.48 -24.32 19.33
C GLU A 356 -22.64 -23.40 19.79
N PRO A 357 -23.84 -23.52 19.18
CA PRO A 357 -25.01 -22.69 19.54
C PRO A 357 -25.44 -22.78 21.02
N ARG A 358 -25.04 -23.85 21.71
CA ARG A 358 -25.33 -24.11 23.13
C ARG A 358 -24.18 -23.77 24.08
N LEU A 359 -23.05 -23.22 23.60
CA LEU A 359 -21.81 -23.04 24.37
C LEU A 359 -22.01 -22.38 25.75
N ALA A 360 -22.83 -21.33 25.84
CA ALA A 360 -23.14 -20.68 27.12
C ALA A 360 -23.79 -21.64 28.12
N GLY A 361 -24.78 -22.44 27.68
CA GLY A 361 -25.45 -23.43 28.53
C GLY A 361 -24.57 -24.64 28.85
N ASP A 362 -23.70 -25.04 27.94
CA ASP A 362 -22.74 -26.14 28.17
C ASP A 362 -21.60 -25.72 29.12
N ILE A 363 -21.24 -24.43 29.17
CA ILE A 363 -20.37 -23.85 30.20
C ILE A 363 -21.10 -23.76 31.55
N ILE A 364 -22.31 -23.18 31.59
CA ILE A 364 -23.10 -23.00 32.82
C ILE A 364 -23.42 -24.34 33.48
N GLU A 365 -23.68 -25.39 32.70
CA GLU A 365 -23.94 -26.75 33.19
C GLU A 365 -22.65 -27.57 33.41
N GLY A 366 -21.47 -26.96 33.27
CA GLY A 366 -20.17 -27.59 33.53
C GLY A 366 -19.77 -28.72 32.56
N ARG A 367 -20.47 -28.85 31.42
CA ARG A 367 -20.15 -29.85 30.38
C ARG A 367 -18.82 -29.56 29.67
N VAL A 368 -18.50 -28.28 29.48
CA VAL A 368 -17.26 -27.85 28.79
C VAL A 368 -16.57 -26.72 29.56
N LYS A 369 -15.24 -26.68 29.51
CA LYS A 369 -14.43 -25.59 30.09
C LYS A 369 -13.83 -24.65 29.04
N GLY A 370 -14.05 -24.92 27.75
CA GLY A 370 -13.61 -24.09 26.64
C GLY A 370 -14.28 -24.51 25.33
N ALA A 371 -14.30 -23.58 24.38
CA ALA A 371 -14.84 -23.81 23.04
C ALA A 371 -14.07 -24.89 22.27
N ILE A 372 -14.66 -25.39 21.18
CA ILE A 372 -13.96 -26.17 20.15
C ILE A 372 -12.78 -25.32 19.62
N GLN A 373 -11.58 -25.93 19.63
CA GLN A 373 -10.39 -25.36 19.01
C GLN A 373 -10.34 -25.83 17.56
N PRO A 374 -10.50 -24.92 16.57
CA PRO A 374 -10.50 -25.33 15.18
C PRO A 374 -9.08 -25.65 14.69
N ALA A 375 -8.99 -26.33 13.54
CA ALA A 375 -7.71 -26.60 12.88
C ALA A 375 -6.97 -25.30 12.55
N GLU A 376 -5.63 -25.36 12.53
CA GLU A 376 -4.77 -24.18 12.44
C GLU A 376 -5.08 -23.28 11.23
N MET A 377 -5.45 -23.86 10.09
CA MET A 377 -5.85 -23.15 8.87
C MET A 377 -7.19 -22.40 8.96
N VAL A 378 -7.96 -22.56 10.04
CA VAL A 378 -9.22 -21.83 10.34
C VAL A 378 -9.03 -20.86 11.51
N GLU A 379 -8.08 -21.15 12.41
CA GLU A 379 -7.68 -20.23 13.49
C GLU A 379 -6.85 -19.05 12.96
N ASN A 380 -5.86 -19.34 12.09
CA ASN A 380 -4.90 -18.35 11.59
C ASN A 380 -5.34 -17.62 10.32
N ASP A 381 -6.23 -18.18 9.49
CA ASP A 381 -6.79 -17.51 8.31
C ASP A 381 -8.21 -16.99 8.58
N LEU A 382 -8.41 -15.68 8.39
CA LEU A 382 -9.69 -15.03 8.66
C LEU A 382 -10.75 -15.31 7.59
N GLY A 383 -10.35 -15.50 6.32
CA GLY A 383 -11.27 -15.84 5.24
C GLY A 383 -11.85 -17.24 5.43
N MET A 384 -10.99 -18.22 5.74
CA MET A 384 -11.42 -19.57 6.14
C MET A 384 -12.27 -19.52 7.41
N GLY A 385 -11.84 -18.77 8.43
CA GLY A 385 -12.60 -18.60 9.68
C GLY A 385 -13.98 -17.95 9.52
N MET A 386 -14.17 -17.09 8.51
CA MET A 386 -15.48 -16.54 8.13
C MET A 386 -16.30 -17.52 7.29
N GLY A 387 -15.68 -18.18 6.31
CA GLY A 387 -16.33 -19.17 5.45
C GLY A 387 -16.89 -20.36 6.25
N VAL A 388 -16.10 -20.90 7.18
CA VAL A 388 -16.54 -21.97 8.10
C VAL A 388 -17.74 -21.52 8.93
N ALA A 389 -17.70 -20.31 9.51
CA ALA A 389 -18.82 -19.80 10.32
C ALA A 389 -20.11 -19.64 9.48
N GLY A 390 -19.99 -19.16 8.23
CA GLY A 390 -21.12 -19.08 7.29
C GLY A 390 -21.69 -20.45 6.91
N ALA A 391 -20.84 -21.46 6.71
CA ALA A 391 -21.26 -22.84 6.47
C ALA A 391 -21.98 -23.43 7.69
N GLN A 392 -21.46 -23.19 8.91
CA GLN A 392 -22.08 -23.61 10.16
C GLN A 392 -23.46 -22.94 10.34
N PHE A 393 -23.60 -21.64 10.07
CA PHE A 393 -24.92 -20.97 10.06
C PHE A 393 -25.89 -21.67 9.09
N ALA A 394 -25.47 -21.95 7.85
CA ALA A 394 -26.30 -22.59 6.84
C ALA A 394 -26.66 -24.06 7.16
N GLN A 395 -25.84 -24.76 7.94
CA GLN A 395 -26.15 -26.10 8.47
C GLN A 395 -27.18 -26.03 9.59
N ILE A 396 -26.93 -25.19 10.60
CA ILE A 396 -27.80 -25.00 11.78
C ILE A 396 -29.19 -24.51 11.35
N ALA A 397 -29.24 -23.55 10.42
CA ALA A 397 -30.47 -23.01 9.83
C ALA A 397 -31.34 -24.05 9.10
N LYS A 398 -30.75 -25.18 8.68
CA LYS A 398 -31.42 -26.31 8.04
C LYS A 398 -31.67 -27.49 8.98
N GLY A 399 -31.45 -27.29 10.29
CA GLY A 399 -31.66 -28.30 11.32
C GLY A 399 -30.54 -29.36 11.43
N PHE A 400 -29.40 -29.17 10.75
CA PHE A 400 -28.22 -30.00 10.94
C PHE A 400 -27.38 -29.51 12.13
N GLU A 401 -26.48 -30.35 12.60
CA GLU A 401 -25.40 -29.90 13.49
C GLU A 401 -24.28 -29.22 12.66
N PRO A 402 -23.58 -28.22 13.22
CA PRO A 402 -22.49 -27.53 12.56
C PRO A 402 -21.29 -28.45 12.35
N LEU A 403 -20.51 -28.22 11.28
CA LEU A 403 -19.29 -28.96 11.00
C LEU A 403 -18.25 -28.77 12.12
N ASP A 404 -17.59 -29.87 12.52
CA ASP A 404 -16.52 -29.84 13.52
C ASP A 404 -15.25 -29.27 12.88
N ALA A 405 -15.03 -27.98 13.10
CA ALA A 405 -13.87 -27.27 12.58
C ALA A 405 -12.54 -27.70 13.22
N SER A 406 -12.54 -28.57 14.26
CA SER A 406 -11.32 -29.14 14.83
C SER A 406 -10.78 -30.35 14.06
N ASP A 407 -11.59 -30.92 13.16
CA ASP A 407 -11.18 -32.03 12.31
C ASP A 407 -10.55 -31.50 11.01
N SER A 408 -9.23 -31.70 10.86
CA SER A 408 -8.47 -31.26 9.69
C SER A 408 -8.92 -31.91 8.38
N GLU A 409 -9.49 -33.12 8.40
CA GLU A 409 -10.01 -33.78 7.20
C GLU A 409 -11.31 -33.11 6.74
N VAL A 410 -12.22 -32.82 7.68
CA VAL A 410 -13.45 -32.06 7.43
C VAL A 410 -13.13 -30.65 6.89
N VAL A 411 -12.14 -29.97 7.48
CA VAL A 411 -11.69 -28.65 7.02
C VAL A 411 -11.01 -28.72 5.65
N GLN A 412 -10.25 -29.77 5.35
CA GLN A 412 -9.63 -29.95 4.02
C GLN A 412 -10.69 -30.20 2.94
N ILE A 413 -11.69 -31.03 3.21
CA ILE A 413 -12.85 -31.25 2.31
C ILE A 413 -13.61 -29.93 2.11
N PHE A 414 -13.88 -29.18 3.18
CA PHE A 414 -14.53 -27.87 3.09
C PHE A 414 -13.73 -26.86 2.25
N GLY A 415 -12.39 -26.88 2.35
CA GLY A 415 -11.51 -26.07 1.49
C GLY A 415 -11.55 -26.48 0.02
N GLN A 416 -11.67 -27.78 -0.27
CA GLN A 416 -11.84 -28.29 -1.64
C GLN A 416 -13.21 -27.92 -2.22
N ASP A 417 -14.29 -28.09 -1.46
CA ASP A 417 -15.64 -27.69 -1.87
C ASP A 417 -15.75 -26.17 -2.09
N MET A 418 -15.13 -25.37 -1.22
CA MET A 418 -15.06 -23.91 -1.39
C MET A 418 -14.26 -23.53 -2.64
N GLY A 419 -13.12 -24.19 -2.91
CA GLY A 419 -12.33 -24.00 -4.13
C GLY A 419 -13.13 -24.32 -5.38
N ALA A 420 -13.75 -25.51 -5.44
CA ALA A 420 -14.60 -25.93 -6.54
C ALA A 420 -15.85 -25.05 -6.71
N TRP A 421 -16.36 -24.44 -5.63
CA TRP A 421 -17.43 -23.43 -5.70
C TRP A 421 -16.94 -22.09 -6.26
N TYR A 422 -15.74 -21.63 -5.90
CA TYR A 422 -15.12 -20.45 -6.51
C TYR A 422 -14.79 -20.66 -7.99
N GLU A 423 -14.25 -21.82 -8.37
CA GLU A 423 -14.01 -22.19 -9.77
C GLU A 423 -15.32 -22.20 -10.56
N LYS A 424 -16.38 -22.80 -10.00
CA LYS A 424 -17.72 -22.74 -10.60
C LYS A 424 -18.26 -21.31 -10.69
N LEU A 425 -18.08 -20.46 -9.68
CA LEU A 425 -18.48 -19.05 -9.76
C LEU A 425 -17.77 -18.27 -10.87
N VAL A 426 -16.50 -18.59 -11.15
CA VAL A 426 -15.74 -18.01 -12.27
C VAL A 426 -16.21 -18.58 -13.61
N GLN A 427 -16.58 -19.86 -13.67
CA GLN A 427 -17.02 -20.54 -14.90
C GLN A 427 -18.49 -20.30 -15.28
N ASP A 428 -19.42 -20.23 -14.32
CA ASP A 428 -20.88 -20.16 -14.58
C ASP A 428 -21.25 -18.88 -15.32
N GLY A 429 -20.48 -17.79 -15.16
CA GLY A 429 -20.51 -16.56 -15.96
C GLY A 429 -21.80 -15.72 -15.95
N ASP A 430 -22.91 -16.27 -15.47
CA ASP A 430 -24.28 -15.78 -15.61
C ASP A 430 -24.94 -15.43 -14.27
N LYS A 431 -24.44 -15.99 -13.16
CA LYS A 431 -25.07 -15.86 -11.82
C LYS A 431 -24.37 -14.90 -10.86
N ASN A 432 -23.55 -13.98 -11.38
CA ASN A 432 -23.14 -12.81 -10.61
C ASN A 432 -23.00 -11.58 -11.52
N GLU A 433 -23.97 -10.68 -11.42
CA GLU A 433 -23.87 -9.34 -11.98
C GLU A 433 -22.72 -8.52 -11.35
N PHE A 434 -22.06 -9.02 -10.30
CA PHE A 434 -20.77 -8.47 -9.84
C PHE A 434 -19.70 -8.46 -10.94
N VAL A 435 -19.77 -9.40 -11.91
CA VAL A 435 -18.90 -9.41 -13.10
C VAL A 435 -19.58 -8.67 -14.27
N ARG A 436 -20.87 -8.97 -14.54
CA ARG A 436 -21.58 -8.40 -15.72
C ARG A 436 -21.99 -6.94 -15.60
N ALA A 437 -22.29 -6.39 -14.43
CA ALA A 437 -22.67 -4.98 -14.27
C ALA A 437 -21.49 -4.02 -14.53
N ILE A 438 -20.25 -4.52 -14.41
CA ILE A 438 -19.02 -3.80 -14.82
C ILE A 438 -18.91 -3.73 -16.35
N GLN A 439 -19.47 -4.71 -17.06
CA GLN A 439 -19.42 -4.83 -18.52
C GLN A 439 -20.64 -4.15 -19.19
N ASN A 440 -21.86 -4.48 -18.77
CA ASN A 440 -23.10 -4.10 -19.45
C ASN A 440 -23.50 -2.63 -19.25
N ASN A 441 -23.19 -2.00 -18.11
CA ASN A 441 -23.50 -0.57 -17.87
C ASN A 441 -22.79 0.40 -18.83
N ARG A 442 -21.80 -0.08 -19.60
CA ARG A 442 -21.20 0.72 -20.69
C ARG A 442 -22.07 0.77 -21.95
N GLN A 443 -22.96 -0.19 -22.19
CA GLN A 443 -23.51 -0.45 -23.53
C GLN A 443 -24.86 0.25 -23.78
N GLU A 444 -25.94 -0.09 -23.06
CA GLU A 444 -27.28 0.51 -23.28
C GLU A 444 -27.31 2.03 -23.06
N GLY A 445 -26.49 2.52 -22.11
CA GLY A 445 -26.33 3.94 -21.82
C GLY A 445 -25.63 4.73 -22.93
N LEU A 446 -24.86 4.09 -23.81
CA LEU A 446 -24.20 4.75 -24.94
C LEU A 446 -25.13 4.88 -26.15
N GLU A 447 -25.84 3.82 -26.55
CA GLU A 447 -26.70 3.83 -27.74
C GLU A 447 -27.83 4.87 -27.63
N THR A 448 -28.48 4.93 -26.46
CA THR A 448 -29.53 5.93 -26.15
C THR A 448 -28.98 7.37 -26.14
N ARG A 449 -27.67 7.57 -25.89
CA ARG A 449 -27.01 8.88 -25.94
C ARG A 449 -26.53 9.23 -27.34
N LEU A 450 -26.04 8.26 -28.14
CA LEU A 450 -25.66 8.48 -29.54
C LEU A 450 -26.83 9.01 -30.36
N ALA A 451 -27.98 8.32 -30.33
CA ALA A 451 -29.16 8.72 -31.12
C ALA A 451 -29.61 10.17 -30.83
N ARG A 452 -29.48 10.61 -29.57
CA ARG A 452 -29.81 11.98 -29.14
C ARG A 452 -28.74 13.01 -29.52
N ILE A 453 -27.47 12.60 -29.59
CA ILE A 453 -26.36 13.44 -30.04
C ILE A 453 -26.42 13.62 -31.56
N GLU A 454 -26.75 12.58 -32.33
CA GLU A 454 -26.90 12.65 -33.79
C GLU A 454 -28.02 13.61 -34.22
N GLU A 455 -29.19 13.54 -33.55
CA GLU A 455 -30.29 14.49 -33.77
C GLU A 455 -29.86 15.95 -33.50
N GLN A 456 -29.07 16.18 -32.44
CA GLN A 456 -28.55 17.51 -32.11
C GLN A 456 -27.44 17.98 -33.06
N LEU A 457 -26.54 17.08 -33.52
CA LEU A 457 -25.48 17.41 -34.45
C LEU A 457 -26.05 17.90 -35.80
N GLN A 458 -27.13 17.27 -36.26
CA GLN A 458 -27.78 17.63 -37.51
C GLN A 458 -28.41 19.03 -37.48
N ILE A 459 -28.88 19.49 -36.32
CA ILE A 459 -29.37 20.86 -36.11
C ILE A 459 -28.21 21.86 -36.17
N VAL A 460 -27.08 21.56 -35.49
CA VAL A 460 -25.90 22.43 -35.46
C VAL A 460 -25.21 22.53 -36.83
N LEU A 461 -25.12 21.43 -37.59
CA LEU A 461 -24.53 21.40 -38.93
C LEU A 461 -25.31 22.25 -39.96
N ASN A 462 -26.62 22.43 -39.75
CA ASN A 462 -27.41 23.35 -40.57
C ASN A 462 -27.08 24.81 -40.21
N ALA A 463 -27.09 25.16 -38.92
CA ALA A 463 -26.77 26.52 -38.46
C ALA A 463 -25.32 26.97 -38.79
N ALA A 464 -24.36 26.03 -38.78
CA ALA A 464 -22.96 26.34 -39.05
C ALA A 464 -22.68 26.77 -40.52
N LYS A 465 -23.54 26.39 -41.47
CA LYS A 465 -23.41 26.78 -42.89
C LYS A 465 -23.73 28.26 -43.12
N ASP A 466 -24.63 28.83 -42.32
CA ASP A 466 -25.09 30.22 -42.46
C ASP A 466 -24.07 31.24 -41.90
N ALA A 467 -23.03 30.79 -41.20
CA ALA A 467 -22.14 31.63 -40.39
C ALA A 467 -20.73 31.90 -40.99
N GLN A 468 -20.35 31.30 -42.12
CA GLN A 468 -18.95 31.34 -42.62
C GLN A 468 -18.50 32.65 -43.32
N THR A 469 -19.19 33.78 -43.12
CA THR A 469 -18.85 35.06 -43.76
C THR A 469 -18.21 36.08 -42.81
N VAL A 470 -16.99 36.52 -43.17
CA VAL A 470 -16.22 37.72 -42.69
C VAL A 470 -15.21 37.53 -41.51
N ARG A 471 -14.03 38.16 -41.65
CA ARG A 471 -12.92 38.37 -40.68
C ARG A 471 -12.19 39.71 -40.97
N PRO A 472 -11.49 40.35 -40.00
CA PRO A 472 -10.10 40.82 -40.23
C PRO A 472 -9.15 40.71 -38.98
N GLN A 473 -8.08 41.55 -38.88
CA GLN A 473 -6.80 41.32 -38.14
C GLN A 473 -6.46 42.37 -37.02
N GLY A 474 -5.28 42.27 -36.35
CA GLY A 474 -4.71 43.23 -35.37
C GLY A 474 -3.15 43.35 -35.42
N PRO A 475 -2.45 44.11 -34.53
CA PRO A 475 -0.97 43.97 -34.31
C PRO A 475 -0.33 44.34 -32.90
N ASP A 476 0.80 43.68 -32.56
CA ASP A 476 2.17 44.07 -32.01
C ASP A 476 2.40 45.21 -30.93
N ASP A 477 3.54 45.44 -30.19
CA ASP A 477 4.93 44.88 -30.08
C ASP A 477 5.79 45.32 -28.80
N GLN A 478 6.94 44.63 -28.54
CA GLN A 478 8.30 45.00 -27.97
C GLN A 478 8.67 45.65 -26.57
N SER A 479 9.74 45.10 -25.91
CA SER A 479 11.00 45.76 -25.34
C SER A 479 11.59 45.25 -23.97
N SER A 480 12.86 45.57 -23.61
CA SER A 480 13.72 44.85 -22.61
C SER A 480 14.72 45.73 -21.74
N PRO A 481 15.43 45.22 -20.68
CA PRO A 481 15.87 46.02 -19.49
C PRO A 481 17.40 46.13 -19.14
N SER A 482 17.76 46.84 -18.03
CA SER A 482 19.13 46.92 -17.44
C SER A 482 19.22 47.21 -15.90
N ASP A 483 20.32 46.74 -15.28
CA ASP A 483 21.04 47.18 -14.06
C ASP A 483 20.37 47.41 -12.68
N SER A 484 20.81 46.62 -11.66
CA SER A 484 21.84 47.05 -10.67
C SER A 484 21.96 46.05 -9.49
N ALA A 485 23.11 46.03 -8.79
CA ALA A 485 23.34 45.10 -7.66
C ALA A 485 24.32 45.68 -6.61
N GLU A 486 23.81 46.23 -5.50
CA GLU A 486 24.66 46.71 -4.39
C GLU A 486 23.91 46.83 -3.04
N SER A 487 23.72 45.71 -2.29
CA SER A 487 23.44 45.75 -0.84
C SER A 487 23.57 44.39 -0.15
N VAL A 488 24.79 43.96 0.20
CA VAL A 488 25.02 42.79 1.07
C VAL A 488 26.01 43.16 2.17
N LEU A 489 25.49 43.58 3.34
CA LEU A 489 26.12 43.49 4.67
C LEU A 489 25.16 44.07 5.73
N ASN A 490 24.85 43.28 6.76
CA ASN A 490 23.93 43.51 7.91
C ASN A 490 22.46 43.04 7.74
N ASN A 491 22.16 41.85 8.28
CA ASN A 491 20.91 41.57 9.04
C ASN A 491 20.99 40.20 9.74
N SER A 492 21.85 40.06 10.74
CA SER A 492 21.97 38.86 11.58
C SER A 492 20.85 38.70 12.62
N ALA A 493 19.78 39.51 12.55
CA ALA A 493 18.72 39.58 13.56
C ALA A 493 17.41 38.83 13.20
N ASN A 494 17.17 38.48 11.93
CA ASN A 494 15.84 37.98 11.50
C ASN A 494 15.65 36.45 11.58
N PHE A 495 16.69 35.66 11.83
CA PHE A 495 16.59 34.20 11.80
C PHE A 495 15.71 33.61 12.91
N GLU A 496 15.66 34.22 14.10
CA GLU A 496 14.76 33.77 15.18
C GLU A 496 13.27 34.12 14.93
N GLU A 497 12.97 35.16 14.15
CA GLU A 497 11.58 35.54 13.87
C GLU A 497 10.99 34.69 12.74
N MET A 498 11.79 34.31 11.75
CA MET A 498 11.39 33.32 10.73
C MET A 498 11.13 31.95 11.37
N ALA A 499 11.96 31.51 12.31
CA ALA A 499 11.76 30.24 13.03
C ALA A 499 10.45 30.17 13.85
N LYS A 500 9.87 31.32 14.23
CA LYS A 500 8.59 31.42 14.95
C LYS A 500 7.37 31.38 14.03
N ARG A 501 7.54 31.53 12.70
CA ARG A 501 6.47 31.37 11.70
C ARG A 501 6.54 29.98 11.07
N GLY A 502 6.06 28.98 11.81
CA GLY A 502 6.11 27.56 11.44
C GLY A 502 5.27 27.19 10.20
N PHE A 503 5.79 27.47 9.01
CA PHE A 503 5.26 26.94 7.74
C PHE A 503 5.67 25.48 7.54
N ALA A 504 5.02 24.59 8.28
CA ALA A 504 5.14 23.15 8.11
C ALA A 504 4.38 22.69 6.84
N TRP A 505 5.03 22.81 5.69
CA TRP A 505 4.53 22.28 4.41
C TRP A 505 4.47 20.76 4.44
N LYS A 506 3.33 20.21 4.87
CA LYS A 506 3.06 18.77 4.85
C LYS A 506 2.58 18.33 3.46
N PHE A 507 3.26 17.33 2.90
CA PHE A 507 2.70 16.50 1.84
C PHE A 507 2.03 15.28 2.49
N ASP A 508 0.79 15.00 2.11
CA ASP A 508 -0.02 13.91 2.64
C ASP A 508 -0.56 13.08 1.47
N PRO A 509 -0.08 11.84 1.24
CA PRO A 509 -0.48 11.02 0.09
C PRO A 509 -1.94 10.55 0.15
N VAL A 510 -2.64 10.77 1.27
CA VAL A 510 -4.06 10.40 1.46
C VAL A 510 -4.99 11.62 1.29
N ASN A 511 -4.44 12.82 1.04
CA ASN A 511 -5.21 14.07 1.13
C ASN A 511 -4.87 15.10 0.03
N PRO A 512 -5.60 15.10 -1.10
CA PRO A 512 -5.42 16.09 -2.17
C PRO A 512 -5.65 17.55 -1.74
N ALA A 513 -6.38 17.80 -0.65
CA ALA A 513 -6.84 19.14 -0.27
C ALA A 513 -5.78 20.00 0.45
N VAL A 514 -4.58 19.48 0.72
CA VAL A 514 -3.49 20.27 1.33
C VAL A 514 -2.82 21.20 0.30
N TYR A 515 -3.03 20.99 -1.01
CA TYR A 515 -2.46 21.85 -2.04
C TYR A 515 -3.36 23.04 -2.43
N GLN A 516 -3.14 24.19 -1.80
CA GLN A 516 -3.53 25.48 -2.36
C GLN A 516 -2.58 25.89 -3.49
N GLY A 517 -2.74 25.25 -4.65
CA GLY A 517 -2.20 25.76 -5.92
C GLY A 517 -2.93 27.02 -6.39
N PRO A 518 -2.42 27.68 -7.45
CA PRO A 518 -3.22 28.66 -8.19
C PRO A 518 -4.55 28.03 -8.66
N GLN A 519 -5.60 28.85 -8.81
CA GLN A 519 -6.96 28.34 -8.98
C GLN A 519 -7.07 27.38 -10.19
N PRO A 520 -7.75 26.22 -10.06
CA PRO A 520 -7.70 25.10 -11.02
C PRO A 520 -8.35 25.34 -12.40
N ASN A 521 -8.68 26.60 -12.71
CA ASN A 521 -9.22 27.07 -13.99
C ASN A 521 -8.26 28.02 -14.74
N ILE A 522 -7.06 28.29 -14.21
CA ILE A 522 -6.07 29.21 -14.80
C ILE A 522 -4.89 28.40 -15.36
N LEU A 523 -4.92 28.12 -16.67
CA LEU A 523 -3.83 27.45 -17.38
C LEU A 523 -2.75 28.46 -17.80
N GLU A 524 -2.07 29.04 -16.82
CA GLU A 524 -0.95 29.96 -17.04
C GLU A 524 0.37 29.22 -17.30
N LEU A 525 1.20 29.82 -18.14
CA LEU A 525 2.63 29.55 -18.31
C LEU A 525 3.36 30.90 -18.40
N PRO A 526 4.65 31.00 -18.03
CA PRO A 526 5.43 32.22 -18.25
C PRO A 526 5.59 32.58 -19.74
N PRO A 527 6.12 33.76 -20.07
CA PRO A 527 6.49 34.14 -21.43
C PRO A 527 7.34 33.08 -22.16
N LEU A 528 7.20 32.98 -23.48
CA LEU A 528 7.88 31.94 -24.28
C LEU A 528 9.41 32.07 -24.21
N ASP A 529 9.91 33.30 -24.12
CA ASP A 529 11.33 33.63 -23.97
C ASP A 529 11.90 33.28 -22.57
N GLU A 530 11.06 33.23 -21.52
CA GLU A 530 11.47 32.71 -20.21
C GLU A 530 11.55 31.17 -20.20
N ILE A 531 10.62 30.48 -20.87
CA ILE A 531 10.53 29.01 -20.81
C ILE A 531 11.40 28.29 -21.84
N LEU A 532 11.64 28.88 -23.01
CA LEU A 532 12.35 28.22 -24.11
C LEU A 532 13.77 27.76 -23.72
N PRO A 533 14.60 28.55 -22.98
CA PRO A 533 15.90 28.08 -22.51
C PRO A 533 15.84 26.85 -21.59
N ILE A 534 14.73 26.66 -20.86
CA ILE A 534 14.54 25.51 -19.95
C ILE A 534 14.09 24.28 -20.74
N VAL A 535 13.25 24.46 -21.77
CA VAL A 535 12.87 23.40 -22.72
C VAL A 535 14.08 22.93 -23.52
N ASP A 536 14.89 23.85 -24.05
CA ASP A 536 16.11 23.52 -24.79
C ASP A 536 17.14 22.82 -23.88
N HIS A 537 17.29 23.27 -22.62
CA HIS A 537 18.12 22.59 -21.62
C HIS A 537 17.62 21.16 -21.35
N TYR A 538 16.31 20.97 -21.14
CA TYR A 538 15.71 19.64 -20.95
C TYR A 538 15.99 18.70 -22.12
N PHE A 539 15.83 19.17 -23.36
CA PHE A 539 16.07 18.33 -24.54
C PHE A 539 17.55 18.01 -24.77
N THR A 540 18.45 18.97 -24.51
CA THR A 540 19.91 18.78 -24.69
C THR A 540 20.59 18.01 -23.56
N THR A 541 19.91 17.79 -22.42
CA THR A 541 20.50 17.11 -21.25
C THR A 541 19.71 15.87 -20.82
N PHE A 542 18.50 16.03 -20.28
CA PHE A 542 17.73 14.93 -19.71
C PHE A 542 17.14 14.03 -20.80
N ASN A 543 16.41 14.61 -21.76
CA ASN A 543 15.71 13.84 -22.79
C ASN A 543 16.68 13.20 -23.81
N ALA A 544 17.88 13.78 -23.98
CA ALA A 544 18.96 13.18 -24.75
C ALA A 544 19.43 11.82 -24.17
N VAL A 545 19.17 11.55 -22.87
CA VAL A 545 19.59 10.34 -22.15
C VAL A 545 18.39 9.45 -21.76
N ILE A 546 17.24 10.05 -21.44
CA ILE A 546 16.00 9.37 -21.07
C ILE A 546 14.86 9.94 -21.93
N PRO A 547 14.59 9.36 -23.12
CA PRO A 547 13.79 10.02 -24.17
C PRO A 547 12.28 9.92 -23.99
N LEU A 548 11.78 10.64 -23.00
CA LEU A 548 10.36 10.69 -22.66
C LEU A 548 9.50 11.34 -23.76
N PHE A 549 10.01 12.39 -24.42
CA PHE A 549 9.31 13.11 -25.49
C PHE A 549 10.13 13.18 -26.78
N GLN A 550 9.45 13.24 -27.93
CA GLN A 550 10.05 13.54 -29.23
C GLN A 550 10.11 15.05 -29.45
N GLN A 551 11.32 15.61 -29.61
CA GLN A 551 11.53 17.08 -29.60
C GLN A 551 10.73 17.83 -30.69
N PRO A 552 10.68 17.41 -31.97
CA PRO A 552 9.88 18.10 -32.99
C PRO A 552 8.40 18.26 -32.62
N ASP A 553 7.78 17.20 -32.09
CA ASP A 553 6.36 17.18 -31.75
C ASP A 553 6.06 17.95 -30.46
N PHE A 554 6.96 17.89 -29.47
CA PHE A 554 6.87 18.77 -28.30
C PHE A 554 7.04 20.24 -28.68
N MET A 555 7.97 20.59 -29.57
CA MET A 555 8.16 21.97 -30.02
C MET A 555 7.00 22.48 -30.88
N LYS A 556 6.31 21.58 -31.61
CA LYS A 556 5.05 21.86 -32.29
C LYS A 556 3.91 22.11 -31.29
N LEU A 557 3.77 21.27 -30.25
CA LEU A 557 2.81 21.44 -29.15
C LEU A 557 3.04 22.79 -28.44
N LEU A 558 4.30 23.10 -28.09
CA LEU A 558 4.69 24.36 -27.48
C LEU A 558 4.39 25.57 -28.37
N THR A 559 4.74 25.50 -29.66
CA THR A 559 4.44 26.56 -30.64
C THR A 559 2.93 26.78 -30.78
N THR A 560 2.14 25.71 -30.73
CA THR A 560 0.67 25.77 -30.79
C THR A 560 0.11 26.45 -29.55
N TRP A 561 0.61 26.11 -28.35
CA TRP A 561 0.19 26.72 -27.08
C TRP A 561 0.25 28.25 -27.08
N TYR A 562 1.32 28.84 -27.61
CA TYR A 562 1.48 30.30 -27.63
C TYR A 562 0.81 30.97 -28.83
N LYS A 563 0.64 30.27 -29.97
CA LYS A 563 0.04 30.86 -31.19
C LYS A 563 -1.48 30.65 -31.33
N GLN A 564 -2.04 29.66 -30.66
CA GLN A 564 -3.47 29.30 -30.74
C GLN A 564 -4.04 29.12 -29.32
N PRO A 565 -4.32 30.23 -28.59
CA PRO A 565 -4.92 30.17 -27.25
C PRO A 565 -6.26 29.41 -27.21
N GLU A 566 -6.98 29.37 -28.34
CA GLU A 566 -8.25 28.67 -28.53
C GLU A 566 -8.14 27.13 -28.59
N THR A 567 -6.94 26.58 -28.80
CA THR A 567 -6.69 25.12 -28.83
C THR A 567 -5.95 24.62 -27.58
N ARG A 568 -5.92 25.39 -26.48
CA ARG A 568 -5.22 25.03 -25.25
C ARG A 568 -5.97 23.97 -24.46
N ASP A 569 -5.36 22.79 -24.30
CA ASP A 569 -5.87 21.70 -23.47
C ASP A 569 -4.97 21.39 -22.26
N ARG A 570 -5.52 20.63 -21.30
CA ARG A 570 -4.85 20.34 -20.03
C ARG A 570 -3.69 19.35 -20.15
N ALA A 571 -3.69 18.43 -21.12
CA ALA A 571 -2.56 17.52 -21.34
C ALA A 571 -1.39 18.26 -22.00
N SER A 572 -1.62 19.13 -22.99
CA SER A 572 -0.57 20.01 -23.52
C SER A 572 0.06 20.88 -22.43
N TRP A 573 -0.76 21.48 -21.57
CA TRP A 573 -0.27 22.25 -20.42
C TRP A 573 0.57 21.39 -19.46
N ALA A 574 0.05 20.22 -19.05
CA ALA A 574 0.75 19.33 -18.13
C ALA A 574 2.07 18.80 -18.71
N ALA A 575 2.14 18.49 -20.01
CA ALA A 575 3.39 18.11 -20.67
C ALA A 575 4.45 19.22 -20.58
N ILE A 576 4.07 20.49 -20.79
CA ILE A 576 5.00 21.62 -20.67
C ILE A 576 5.45 21.80 -19.21
N GLN A 577 4.53 21.70 -18.25
CA GLN A 577 4.85 21.71 -16.81
C GLN A 577 5.81 20.58 -16.43
N THR A 578 5.61 19.35 -16.93
CA THR A 578 6.51 18.21 -16.70
C THR A 578 7.91 18.45 -17.27
N VAL A 579 8.03 18.96 -18.50
CA VAL A 579 9.32 19.33 -19.11
C VAL A 579 10.03 20.43 -18.32
N MET A 580 9.32 21.48 -17.91
CA MET A 580 9.88 22.55 -17.08
C MET A 580 10.34 22.02 -15.71
N ALA A 581 9.56 21.16 -15.06
CA ALA A 581 9.91 20.58 -13.76
C ALA A 581 11.19 19.74 -13.80
N ILE A 582 11.40 18.96 -14.87
CA ILE A 582 12.62 18.16 -15.05
C ILE A 582 13.79 19.05 -15.48
N GLY A 583 13.55 20.03 -16.35
CA GLY A 583 14.56 21.03 -16.76
C GLY A 583 15.13 21.82 -15.58
N TYR A 584 14.28 22.34 -14.69
CA TYR A 584 14.70 23.04 -13.46
C TYR A 584 15.44 22.13 -12.45
N ARG A 585 15.21 20.81 -12.48
CA ARG A 585 15.91 19.84 -11.61
C ARG A 585 17.20 19.28 -12.21
N THR A 586 17.55 19.67 -13.44
CA THR A 586 18.79 19.24 -14.09
C THR A 586 19.93 20.24 -13.79
N PRO A 587 21.16 19.78 -13.46
CA PRO A 587 22.26 20.69 -13.14
C PRO A 587 22.68 21.58 -14.31
N GLN A 588 23.36 22.69 -14.00
CA GLN A 588 23.97 23.62 -14.97
C GLN A 588 23.00 24.46 -15.82
N LEU A 589 21.71 24.51 -15.48
CA LEU A 589 20.77 25.49 -16.02
C LEU A 589 21.25 26.92 -15.68
N SER A 590 21.92 27.59 -16.62
CA SER A 590 22.67 28.85 -16.40
C SER A 590 21.78 30.09 -16.41
N LEU A 591 20.68 30.05 -15.66
CA LEU A 591 19.84 31.22 -15.40
C LEU A 591 20.44 32.09 -14.28
N ARG A 592 19.90 33.31 -14.10
CA ARG A 592 20.41 34.30 -13.11
C ARG A 592 20.04 33.98 -11.65
N ASP A 593 19.27 32.93 -11.43
CA ASP A 593 18.64 32.61 -10.14
C ASP A 593 19.47 31.61 -9.32
N SER A 594 19.14 31.46 -8.03
CA SER A 594 19.79 30.49 -7.16
C SER A 594 19.18 29.08 -7.29
N GLN A 595 19.96 28.05 -6.95
CA GLN A 595 19.52 26.65 -6.97
C GLN A 595 18.22 26.40 -6.17
N SER A 596 18.00 27.15 -5.07
CA SER A 596 16.75 27.05 -4.29
C SER A 596 15.52 27.52 -5.06
N VAL A 597 15.64 28.57 -5.89
CA VAL A 597 14.54 29.07 -6.73
C VAL A 597 14.22 28.07 -7.83
N HIS A 598 15.21 27.37 -8.38
CA HIS A 598 14.97 26.30 -9.36
C HIS A 598 14.24 25.10 -8.74
N ILE A 599 14.56 24.70 -7.51
CA ILE A 599 13.82 23.65 -6.79
C ILE A 599 12.36 24.11 -6.54
N GLU A 600 12.14 25.33 -6.07
CA GLU A 600 10.79 25.86 -5.82
C GLU A 600 9.93 25.95 -7.09
N ARG A 601 10.51 26.43 -8.22
CA ARG A 601 9.83 26.44 -9.52
C ARG A 601 9.57 25.02 -10.05
N ALA A 602 10.51 24.08 -9.87
CA ALA A 602 10.31 22.69 -10.27
C ALA A 602 9.15 22.03 -9.51
N ASP A 603 9.08 22.25 -8.20
CA ASP A 603 7.99 21.74 -7.37
C ASP A 603 6.65 22.39 -7.74
N GLN A 604 6.65 23.69 -8.08
CA GLN A 604 5.43 24.33 -8.60
C GLN A 604 4.97 23.71 -9.93
N CYS A 605 5.89 23.42 -10.84
CA CYS A 605 5.59 22.78 -12.11
C CYS A 605 5.09 21.33 -11.93
N LEU A 606 5.71 20.55 -11.02
CA LEU A 606 5.22 19.21 -10.63
C LEU A 606 3.79 19.28 -10.08
N ARG A 607 3.53 20.16 -9.10
CA ARG A 607 2.21 20.28 -8.47
C ARG A 607 1.14 20.80 -9.43
N ASN A 608 1.52 21.61 -10.42
CA ASN A 608 0.65 21.96 -11.54
C ASN A 608 0.28 20.72 -12.38
N ALA A 609 1.27 19.94 -12.83
CA ALA A 609 1.03 18.72 -13.62
C ALA A 609 0.21 17.66 -12.86
N GLN A 610 0.39 17.53 -11.54
CA GLN A 610 -0.41 16.65 -10.67
C GLN A 610 -1.92 16.90 -10.78
N THR A 611 -2.37 18.14 -11.00
CA THR A 611 -3.81 18.47 -11.06
C THR A 611 -4.54 17.75 -12.19
N VAL A 612 -3.83 17.37 -13.26
CA VAL A 612 -4.39 16.75 -14.47
C VAL A 612 -4.43 15.22 -14.36
N VAL A 613 -3.79 14.60 -13.37
CA VAL A 613 -3.66 13.12 -13.25
C VAL A 613 -5.00 12.38 -13.35
N SER A 614 -6.08 12.91 -12.76
CA SER A 614 -7.42 12.30 -12.87
C SER A 614 -7.98 12.29 -14.29
N GLU A 615 -7.64 13.30 -15.11
CA GLU A 615 -7.93 13.36 -16.53
C GLU A 615 -7.03 12.39 -17.31
N LEU A 616 -5.71 12.39 -17.06
CA LEU A 616 -4.75 11.51 -17.75
C LEU A 616 -5.08 10.02 -17.62
N VAL A 617 -5.67 9.62 -16.48
CA VAL A 617 -6.08 8.23 -16.21
C VAL A 617 -7.46 7.90 -16.79
N THR A 618 -8.24 8.90 -17.21
CA THR A 618 -9.60 8.71 -17.77
C THR A 618 -9.75 9.11 -19.24
N ARG A 619 -8.71 9.69 -19.86
CA ARG A 619 -8.63 9.98 -21.30
C ARG A 619 -8.67 8.70 -22.15
N ASP A 620 -9.10 8.88 -23.39
CA ASP A 620 -8.95 7.89 -24.45
C ASP A 620 -7.48 7.78 -24.88
N GLU A 621 -7.20 6.79 -25.72
CA GLU A 621 -5.89 6.17 -25.96
C GLU A 621 -4.83 7.10 -26.62
N ASP A 622 -4.28 8.05 -25.86
CA ASP A 622 -3.16 8.91 -26.27
C ASP A 622 -1.81 8.55 -25.60
N LEU A 623 -0.72 8.61 -26.38
CA LEU A 623 0.65 8.38 -25.90
C LEU A 623 1.08 9.49 -24.92
N LEU A 624 0.56 10.70 -25.10
CA LEU A 624 0.89 11.89 -24.33
C LEU A 624 0.53 11.72 -22.84
N GLY A 625 -0.63 11.14 -22.52
CA GLY A 625 -1.04 10.84 -21.15
C GLY A 625 -0.07 9.92 -20.43
N VAL A 626 0.44 8.88 -21.12
CA VAL A 626 1.47 7.98 -20.58
C VAL A 626 2.79 8.73 -20.37
N GLN A 627 3.22 9.56 -21.33
CA GLN A 627 4.44 10.36 -21.21
C GLN A 627 4.39 11.32 -20.00
N ILE A 628 3.27 12.03 -19.79
CA ILE A 628 3.13 12.93 -18.64
C ILE A 628 3.10 12.14 -17.33
N LEU A 629 2.37 11.02 -17.24
CA LEU A 629 2.33 10.18 -16.05
C LEU A 629 3.73 9.62 -15.68
N LEU A 630 4.50 9.16 -16.66
CA LEU A 630 5.87 8.68 -16.43
C LEU A 630 6.81 9.81 -15.99
N GLY A 631 6.68 11.02 -16.56
CA GLY A 631 7.42 12.19 -16.09
C GLY A 631 7.06 12.61 -14.66
N ILE A 632 5.78 12.52 -14.29
CA ILE A 632 5.32 12.71 -12.90
C ILE A 632 5.90 11.63 -11.97
N VAL A 633 5.96 10.37 -12.38
CA VAL A 633 6.63 9.28 -11.64
C VAL A 633 8.12 9.58 -11.42
N MET A 634 8.84 10.04 -12.45
CA MET A 634 10.25 10.45 -12.34
C MET A 634 10.41 11.61 -11.33
N LEU A 635 9.49 12.57 -11.33
CA LEU A 635 9.54 13.72 -10.42
C LEU A 635 9.23 13.32 -8.97
N PHE A 636 8.27 12.42 -8.73
CA PHE A 636 7.96 11.86 -7.40
C PHE A 636 9.07 10.96 -6.85
N GLN A 637 9.75 10.18 -7.71
CA GLN A 637 10.93 9.41 -7.30
C GLN A 637 12.00 10.32 -6.66
N ASN A 638 12.20 11.53 -7.20
CA ASN A 638 13.12 12.53 -6.67
C ASN A 638 12.41 13.49 -5.68
N SER A 639 11.51 12.98 -4.85
CA SER A 639 10.73 13.76 -3.88
C SER A 639 10.66 13.10 -2.50
N ARG A 640 10.14 13.83 -1.50
CA ARG A 640 10.14 13.46 -0.07
C ARG A 640 9.21 12.30 0.27
N ASP A 641 8.24 11.99 -0.58
CA ASP A 641 7.39 10.80 -0.47
C ASP A 641 7.39 10.03 -1.80
N PRO A 642 7.95 8.81 -1.86
CA PRO A 642 7.93 7.99 -3.07
C PRO A 642 6.62 7.20 -3.25
N LYS A 643 5.68 7.18 -2.28
CA LYS A 643 4.43 6.41 -2.38
C LYS A 643 3.55 6.78 -3.59
N PRO A 644 3.42 8.06 -4.01
CA PRO A 644 2.70 8.39 -5.24
C PRO A 644 3.36 7.77 -6.49
N ALA A 645 4.68 7.59 -6.51
CA ALA A 645 5.36 7.00 -7.65
C ALA A 645 4.98 5.52 -7.87
N SER A 646 4.78 4.72 -6.81
CA SER A 646 4.39 3.31 -6.93
C SER A 646 2.92 3.12 -7.36
N VAL A 647 2.02 4.01 -6.94
CA VAL A 647 0.62 4.00 -7.40
C VAL A 647 0.51 4.45 -8.87
N LEU A 648 1.26 5.48 -9.25
CA LEU A 648 1.22 6.05 -10.60
C LEU A 648 1.95 5.18 -11.64
N ILE A 649 3.07 4.52 -11.30
CA ILE A 649 3.76 3.66 -12.27
C ILE A 649 2.91 2.48 -12.72
N GLY A 650 2.27 1.76 -11.80
CA GLY A 650 1.36 0.67 -12.16
C GLY A 650 0.16 1.14 -13.01
N THR A 651 -0.20 2.43 -12.93
CA THR A 651 -1.26 3.02 -13.74
C THR A 651 -0.75 3.44 -15.13
N ALA A 652 0.46 4.02 -15.22
CA ALA A 652 1.12 4.29 -16.49
C ALA A 652 1.41 2.99 -17.27
N VAL A 653 1.82 1.92 -16.59
CA VAL A 653 2.00 0.57 -17.16
C VAL A 653 0.68 0.04 -17.73
N ARG A 654 -0.44 0.11 -16.97
CA ARG A 654 -1.75 -0.33 -17.49
C ARG A 654 -2.19 0.44 -18.74
N LEU A 655 -1.88 1.74 -18.83
CA LEU A 655 -2.15 2.54 -20.02
C LEU A 655 -1.19 2.21 -21.19
N ALA A 656 0.09 1.96 -20.91
CA ALA A 656 1.06 1.47 -21.91
C ALA A 656 0.66 0.10 -22.48
N HIS A 657 0.12 -0.80 -21.65
CA HIS A 657 -0.42 -2.09 -22.12
C HIS A 657 -1.73 -1.92 -22.91
N ARG A 658 -2.62 -1.00 -22.51
CA ARG A 658 -3.82 -0.65 -23.30
C ARG A 658 -3.46 -0.10 -24.68
N LEU A 659 -2.41 0.74 -24.77
CA LEU A 659 -1.81 1.24 -26.02
C LEU A 659 -0.97 0.21 -26.80
N LYS A 660 -0.88 -1.04 -26.30
CA LYS A 660 -0.04 -2.12 -26.83
C LYS A 660 1.43 -1.73 -27.05
N LEU A 661 2.01 -0.87 -26.20
CA LEU A 661 3.40 -0.41 -26.39
C LEU A 661 4.44 -1.53 -26.16
N HIS A 662 4.06 -2.65 -25.53
CA HIS A 662 4.87 -3.87 -25.40
C HIS A 662 4.87 -4.76 -26.65
N SER A 663 4.02 -4.46 -27.66
CA SER A 663 3.72 -5.37 -28.78
C SER A 663 4.40 -4.97 -30.10
N GLN A 664 5.18 -5.88 -30.66
CA GLN A 664 5.90 -5.72 -31.92
C GLN A 664 4.93 -5.71 -33.11
N GLU A 665 3.87 -6.53 -33.08
CA GLU A 665 2.76 -6.46 -34.05
C GLU A 665 2.11 -5.06 -34.05
N ALA A 666 1.83 -4.50 -32.86
CA ALA A 666 1.25 -3.17 -32.75
C ALA A 666 2.21 -2.08 -33.22
N ALA A 667 3.52 -2.22 -32.95
CA ALA A 667 4.53 -1.26 -33.39
C ALA A 667 4.61 -1.15 -34.93
N MET A 668 4.42 -2.25 -35.67
CA MET A 668 4.41 -2.25 -37.14
C MET A 668 3.27 -1.43 -37.78
N GLN A 669 2.25 -1.05 -37.00
CA GLN A 669 1.09 -0.28 -37.48
C GLN A 669 1.38 1.23 -37.56
N TYR A 670 2.51 1.69 -37.02
CA TYR A 670 2.88 3.11 -36.92
C TYR A 670 4.09 3.45 -37.81
N PRO A 671 4.25 4.72 -38.24
CA PRO A 671 5.46 5.17 -38.91
C PRO A 671 6.69 4.94 -38.02
N ALA A 672 7.83 4.56 -38.60
CA ALA A 672 9.02 4.12 -37.86
C ALA A 672 9.49 5.07 -36.74
N ALA A 673 9.38 6.39 -36.94
CA ALA A 673 9.71 7.37 -35.91
C ALA A 673 8.73 7.36 -34.71
N GLU A 674 7.43 7.17 -34.96
CA GLU A 674 6.45 7.02 -33.89
C GLU A 674 6.59 5.66 -33.19
N ALA A 675 6.82 4.58 -33.94
CA ALA A 675 7.08 3.25 -33.38
C ALA A 675 8.31 3.24 -32.44
N GLU A 676 9.39 3.92 -32.84
CA GLU A 676 10.58 4.14 -32.01
C GLU A 676 10.26 4.95 -30.74
N GLN A 677 9.48 6.05 -30.85
CA GLN A 677 9.07 6.82 -29.66
C GLN A 677 8.12 6.04 -28.74
N ARG A 678 7.24 5.19 -29.28
CA ARG A 678 6.37 4.27 -28.52
C ARG A 678 7.19 3.24 -27.75
N SER A 679 8.19 2.64 -28.40
CA SER A 679 9.17 1.72 -27.78
C SER A 679 9.94 2.39 -26.65
N ARG A 680 10.46 3.61 -26.87
CA ARG A 680 11.15 4.43 -25.84
C ARG A 680 10.26 4.68 -24.61
N VAL A 681 8.99 5.03 -24.82
CA VAL A 681 8.02 5.27 -23.73
C VAL A 681 7.72 3.98 -22.95
N PHE A 682 7.61 2.83 -23.64
CA PHE A 682 7.48 1.54 -22.96
C PHE A 682 8.72 1.20 -22.13
N TRP A 683 9.92 1.28 -22.72
CA TRP A 683 11.15 0.91 -22.03
C TRP A 683 11.45 1.82 -20.82
N ILE A 684 10.99 3.08 -20.85
CA ILE A 684 10.96 3.97 -19.67
C ILE A 684 10.00 3.44 -18.59
N ALA A 685 8.78 3.02 -18.95
CA ALA A 685 7.82 2.42 -18.01
C ALA A 685 8.35 1.11 -17.40
N PHE A 686 8.99 0.26 -18.21
CA PHE A 686 9.64 -0.97 -17.77
C PHE A 686 10.72 -0.70 -16.72
N THR A 687 11.68 0.20 -16.99
CA THR A 687 12.72 0.56 -16.03
C THR A 687 12.14 1.12 -14.73
N LEU A 688 11.19 2.07 -14.82
CA LEU A 688 10.63 2.73 -13.64
C LEU A 688 9.84 1.75 -12.75
N ASP A 689 9.10 0.81 -13.33
CA ASP A 689 8.33 -0.20 -12.60
C ASP A 689 9.24 -1.17 -11.85
N LYS A 690 10.23 -1.79 -12.52
CA LYS A 690 11.16 -2.74 -11.89
C LYS A 690 12.00 -2.05 -10.79
N ASP A 691 12.50 -0.82 -11.02
CA ASP A 691 13.20 0.01 -10.02
C ASP A 691 12.35 0.28 -8.77
N ILE A 692 11.06 0.62 -8.94
CA ILE A 692 10.16 0.93 -7.82
C ILE A 692 9.76 -0.35 -7.08
N CYS A 693 9.36 -1.38 -7.82
CA CYS A 693 8.84 -2.62 -7.26
C CYS A 693 9.91 -3.40 -6.49
N LEU A 694 11.16 -3.44 -6.95
CA LEU A 694 12.26 -4.01 -6.16
C LEU A 694 12.48 -3.23 -4.85
N ARG A 695 12.53 -1.89 -4.90
CA ARG A 695 12.68 -1.04 -3.69
C ARG A 695 11.54 -1.22 -2.68
N ALA A 696 10.31 -1.37 -3.15
CA ALA A 696 9.11 -1.53 -2.33
C ALA A 696 8.83 -2.99 -1.91
N GLN A 697 9.55 -3.96 -2.50
CA GLN A 697 9.29 -5.40 -2.38
C GLN A 697 7.87 -5.80 -2.76
N THR A 698 7.32 -5.09 -3.75
CA THR A 698 6.04 -5.38 -4.40
C THR A 698 6.28 -6.03 -5.76
N PRO A 699 5.35 -6.86 -6.28
CA PRO A 699 5.48 -7.40 -7.63
C PRO A 699 5.41 -6.28 -8.68
N SER A 700 6.18 -6.44 -9.76
CA SER A 700 6.09 -5.62 -10.97
C SER A 700 4.74 -5.81 -11.66
N CYS A 701 4.28 -4.77 -12.36
CA CYS A 701 3.07 -4.82 -13.18
C CYS A 701 3.34 -5.30 -14.62
N GLN A 702 4.59 -5.61 -14.97
CA GLN A 702 5.02 -6.16 -16.25
C GLN A 702 5.63 -7.55 -16.04
N PHE A 703 4.95 -8.57 -16.57
CA PHE A 703 5.55 -9.88 -16.80
C PHE A 703 6.51 -9.77 -17.98
N ASP A 704 7.64 -10.46 -17.93
CA ASP A 704 8.66 -10.36 -18.99
C ASP A 704 8.27 -11.20 -20.22
N GLU A 705 7.35 -12.15 -19.99
CA GLU A 705 6.75 -13.07 -20.95
C GLU A 705 5.67 -12.41 -21.82
N ASP A 706 5.15 -11.23 -21.43
CA ASP A 706 4.15 -10.44 -22.17
C ASP A 706 4.78 -9.39 -23.12
N ILE A 707 6.08 -9.51 -23.42
CA ILE A 707 6.87 -8.48 -24.16
C ILE A 707 7.61 -9.12 -25.34
N ASP A 708 7.25 -8.74 -26.57
CA ASP A 708 7.90 -9.21 -27.81
C ASP A 708 8.71 -8.11 -28.54
N ILE A 709 8.58 -6.83 -28.15
CA ILE A 709 9.34 -5.74 -28.78
C ILE A 709 10.85 -5.83 -28.56
N SER A 710 11.61 -5.37 -29.56
CA SER A 710 13.07 -5.31 -29.47
C SER A 710 13.56 -4.32 -28.40
N LEU A 711 14.61 -4.71 -27.66
CA LEU A 711 15.33 -3.84 -26.73
C LEU A 711 16.00 -2.66 -27.44
N PRO A 712 16.21 -1.50 -26.77
CA PRO A 712 16.77 -0.31 -27.40
C PRO A 712 18.10 -0.55 -28.13
N VAL A 713 18.26 0.02 -29.32
CA VAL A 713 19.45 -0.20 -30.16
C VAL A 713 20.71 0.38 -29.49
N LEU A 714 21.82 -0.37 -29.50
CA LEU A 714 23.06 0.04 -28.82
C LEU A 714 23.68 1.34 -29.37
N ALA A 715 23.47 1.64 -30.65
CA ALA A 715 23.82 2.89 -31.31
C ALA A 715 22.65 3.34 -32.20
N PRO A 716 21.68 4.10 -31.65
CA PRO A 716 20.50 4.52 -32.40
C PRO A 716 20.85 5.68 -33.37
N PRO A 717 20.22 5.77 -34.56
CA PRO A 717 20.62 6.72 -35.60
C PRO A 717 20.52 8.21 -35.22
N ASP A 718 19.63 8.55 -34.28
CA ASP A 718 19.47 9.91 -33.74
C ASP A 718 20.39 10.20 -32.53
N SER A 719 21.23 9.24 -32.13
CA SER A 719 22.11 9.29 -30.95
C SER A 719 21.40 9.47 -29.60
N VAL A 720 20.08 9.28 -29.56
CA VAL A 720 19.27 9.49 -28.35
C VAL A 720 19.38 8.29 -27.40
N GLY A 721 19.55 8.55 -26.10
CA GLY A 721 19.88 7.56 -25.08
C GLY A 721 21.38 7.35 -24.88
N LEU A 722 22.24 7.96 -25.69
CA LEU A 722 23.70 7.87 -25.54
C LEU A 722 24.23 8.84 -24.48
N ILE A 723 25.11 8.35 -23.60
CA ILE A 723 26.04 9.20 -22.83
C ILE A 723 27.41 9.15 -23.49
N TRP A 724 27.99 10.33 -23.68
CA TRP A 724 29.32 10.56 -24.23
C TRP A 724 30.30 11.03 -23.16
N THR A 725 31.58 10.69 -23.32
CA THR A 725 32.66 11.34 -22.56
C THR A 725 32.83 12.81 -22.96
N GLN A 726 33.36 13.67 -22.08
CA GLN A 726 33.56 15.10 -22.33
C GLN A 726 34.42 15.40 -23.58
N ASN A 727 35.32 14.48 -23.94
CA ASN A 727 36.17 14.57 -25.13
C ASN A 727 35.51 14.01 -26.42
N GLY A 728 34.27 13.51 -26.35
CA GLY A 728 33.52 12.95 -27.48
C GLY A 728 34.05 11.63 -28.04
N GLN A 729 35.05 11.00 -27.42
CA GLN A 729 35.73 9.82 -27.98
C GLN A 729 35.02 8.49 -27.71
N VAL A 730 34.30 8.38 -26.58
CA VAL A 730 33.66 7.13 -26.16
C VAL A 730 32.21 7.41 -25.77
N HIS A 731 31.30 6.51 -26.13
CA HIS A 731 29.89 6.58 -25.75
C HIS A 731 29.34 5.19 -25.41
N PHE A 732 28.17 5.18 -24.77
CA PHE A 732 27.34 3.98 -24.62
C PHE A 732 25.87 4.37 -24.50
N ASN A 733 24.96 3.47 -24.87
CA ASN A 733 23.52 3.70 -24.65
C ASN A 733 23.15 3.45 -23.17
N TYR A 734 23.00 4.54 -22.44
CA TYR A 734 22.59 4.55 -21.04
C TYR A 734 21.18 3.98 -20.86
N HIS A 735 20.23 4.39 -21.71
CA HIS A 735 18.85 3.89 -21.66
C HIS A 735 18.81 2.37 -21.83
N ARG A 736 19.59 1.83 -22.78
CA ARG A 736 19.73 0.38 -22.99
C ARG A 736 20.31 -0.35 -21.77
N ARG A 737 21.37 0.18 -21.13
CA ARG A 737 21.93 -0.42 -19.90
C ARG A 737 20.97 -0.32 -18.72
N ARG A 738 20.16 0.75 -18.61
CA ARG A 738 19.09 0.87 -17.60
C ARG A 738 17.99 -0.18 -17.78
N VAL A 739 17.60 -0.51 -19.02
CA VAL A 739 16.64 -1.58 -19.30
C VAL A 739 17.20 -2.96 -18.92
N GLU A 740 18.47 -3.25 -19.25
CA GLU A 740 19.11 -4.52 -18.86
C GLU A 740 19.22 -4.67 -17.33
N LEU A 741 19.57 -3.61 -16.61
CA LEU A 741 19.60 -3.66 -15.15
C LEU A 741 18.19 -3.79 -14.55
N ALA A 742 17.18 -3.17 -15.16
CA ALA A 742 15.78 -3.33 -14.75
C ALA A 742 15.27 -4.77 -14.91
N TYR A 743 15.72 -5.49 -15.94
CA TYR A 743 15.44 -6.92 -16.10
C TYR A 743 16.03 -7.73 -14.93
N ILE A 744 17.31 -7.49 -14.61
CA ILE A 744 18.00 -8.16 -13.48
C ILE A 744 17.29 -7.81 -12.15
N GLN A 745 16.92 -6.55 -11.92
CA GLN A 745 16.15 -6.12 -10.75
C GLN A 745 14.80 -6.87 -10.61
N GLY A 746 14.11 -7.13 -11.74
CA GLY A 746 12.94 -7.99 -11.79
C GLY A 746 13.24 -9.41 -11.30
N LYS A 747 14.24 -10.07 -11.89
CA LYS A 747 14.63 -11.43 -11.48
C LYS A 747 15.14 -11.50 -10.03
N VAL A 748 15.78 -10.45 -9.49
CA VAL A 748 16.12 -10.34 -8.05
C VAL A 748 14.84 -10.38 -7.20
N TYR A 749 13.78 -9.64 -7.58
CA TYR A 749 12.50 -9.73 -6.88
C TYR A 749 11.90 -11.13 -6.99
N ASP A 750 11.75 -11.67 -8.20
CA ASP A 750 11.03 -12.94 -8.41
C ASP A 750 11.73 -14.14 -7.75
N LEU A 751 13.06 -14.21 -7.86
CA LEU A 751 13.84 -15.34 -7.36
C LEU A 751 14.16 -15.26 -5.86
N LEU A 752 14.26 -14.06 -5.26
CA LEU A 752 14.67 -13.88 -3.85
C LEU A 752 13.58 -13.27 -2.94
N TYR A 753 12.69 -12.39 -3.43
CA TYR A 753 11.73 -11.64 -2.59
C TYR A 753 10.24 -11.95 -2.81
N SER A 754 9.86 -12.71 -3.83
CA SER A 754 8.47 -13.08 -4.07
C SER A 754 7.87 -14.02 -3.00
N ASN A 755 6.55 -14.07 -2.88
CA ASN A 755 5.85 -15.07 -2.05
C ASN A 755 6.10 -16.54 -2.48
N ARG A 756 6.77 -16.76 -3.63
CA ARG A 756 7.22 -18.07 -4.11
C ARG A 756 8.67 -18.36 -3.66
N SER A 757 9.56 -17.37 -3.66
CA SER A 757 10.95 -17.55 -3.21
C SER A 757 11.07 -17.87 -1.72
N SER A 758 10.16 -17.35 -0.88
CA SER A 758 10.15 -17.60 0.57
C SER A 758 10.03 -19.08 0.97
N LYS A 759 9.66 -19.95 0.02
CA LYS A 759 9.42 -21.39 0.22
C LYS A 759 10.56 -22.29 -0.26
N VAL A 760 11.65 -21.73 -0.81
CA VAL A 760 12.76 -22.53 -1.35
C VAL A 760 13.79 -22.90 -0.28
N THR A 761 14.56 -23.96 -0.51
CA THR A 761 15.59 -24.41 0.44
C THR A 761 16.75 -23.40 0.50
N ALA A 762 17.52 -23.38 1.60
CA ALA A 762 18.68 -22.51 1.72
C ALA A 762 19.73 -22.74 0.62
N GLN A 763 19.91 -23.98 0.17
CA GLN A 763 20.81 -24.33 -0.94
C GLN A 763 20.31 -23.77 -2.29
N GLU A 764 19.01 -23.89 -2.56
CA GLU A 764 18.38 -23.32 -3.76
C GLU A 764 18.42 -21.78 -3.73
N ARG A 765 18.23 -21.17 -2.56
CA ARG A 765 18.40 -19.73 -2.36
C ARG A 765 19.84 -19.28 -2.67
N GLN A 766 20.87 -20.03 -2.25
CA GLN A 766 22.25 -19.71 -2.59
C GLN A 766 22.53 -19.83 -4.09
N ARG A 767 22.04 -20.88 -4.76
CA ARG A 767 22.14 -21.02 -6.23
C ARG A 767 21.57 -19.81 -6.97
N ARG A 768 20.43 -19.29 -6.51
CA ARG A 768 19.79 -18.08 -7.06
C ARG A 768 20.63 -16.83 -6.84
N VAL A 769 21.20 -16.67 -5.64
CA VAL A 769 22.15 -15.59 -5.33
C VAL A 769 23.34 -15.63 -6.30
N SER A 770 24.00 -16.79 -6.47
CA SER A 770 25.13 -16.93 -7.39
C SER A 770 24.76 -16.68 -8.86
N ARG A 771 23.57 -17.12 -9.32
CA ARG A 771 23.08 -16.82 -10.68
C ARG A 771 22.86 -15.32 -10.87
N LEU A 772 22.16 -14.67 -9.94
CA LEU A 772 21.85 -13.25 -10.01
C LEU A 772 23.11 -12.38 -9.95
N GLN A 773 24.11 -12.79 -9.15
CA GLN A 773 25.40 -12.12 -9.12
C GLN A 773 26.09 -12.19 -10.48
N SER A 774 26.20 -13.39 -11.08
CA SER A 774 26.80 -13.54 -12.41
C SER A 774 26.08 -12.73 -13.51
N MET A 775 24.75 -12.58 -13.42
CA MET A 775 23.98 -11.70 -14.33
C MET A 775 24.33 -10.21 -14.12
N LEU A 776 24.54 -9.79 -12.86
CA LEU A 776 24.87 -8.41 -12.49
C LEU A 776 26.33 -8.05 -12.81
N ASP A 777 27.27 -8.97 -12.58
CA ASP A 777 28.68 -8.84 -12.93
C ASP A 777 28.83 -8.69 -14.46
N GLN A 778 28.22 -9.61 -15.23
CA GLN A 778 28.18 -9.55 -16.70
C GLN A 778 27.54 -8.27 -17.23
N TRP A 779 26.60 -7.66 -16.50
CA TRP A 779 26.03 -6.37 -16.89
C TRP A 779 27.04 -5.22 -16.69
N TYR A 780 27.80 -5.23 -15.59
CA TYR A 780 28.81 -4.22 -15.30
C TYR A 780 30.01 -4.30 -16.28
N GLU A 781 30.45 -5.52 -16.63
CA GLU A 781 31.48 -5.75 -17.65
C GLU A 781 31.11 -5.19 -19.04
N ARG A 782 29.81 -5.16 -19.37
CA ARG A 782 29.27 -4.60 -20.63
C ARG A 782 29.25 -3.06 -20.65
N ILE A 783 29.67 -2.39 -19.59
CA ILE A 783 29.86 -0.93 -19.53
C ILE A 783 31.32 -0.61 -19.88
N PRO A 784 31.62 0.34 -20.79
CA PRO A 784 33.00 0.73 -21.06
C PRO A 784 33.68 1.31 -19.81
N ASN A 785 34.93 0.91 -19.55
CA ASN A 785 35.71 1.23 -18.34
C ASN A 785 35.73 2.74 -17.97
N VAL A 786 35.73 3.64 -18.97
CA VAL A 786 35.64 5.10 -18.75
C VAL A 786 34.36 5.57 -18.05
N PHE A 787 33.32 4.74 -18.01
CA PHE A 787 32.03 4.97 -17.35
C PHE A 787 31.83 4.14 -16.07
N HIS A 788 32.83 3.35 -15.65
CA HIS A 788 32.84 2.64 -14.37
C HIS A 788 32.90 3.63 -13.19
N ILE A 789 32.49 3.18 -12.01
CA ILE A 789 32.30 4.00 -10.80
C ILE A 789 33.57 4.79 -10.43
N GLU A 790 34.74 4.20 -10.67
CA GLU A 790 36.07 4.71 -10.36
C GLU A 790 36.50 5.87 -11.25
N HIS A 791 35.96 5.95 -12.47
CA HIS A 791 36.44 6.85 -13.54
C HIS A 791 35.41 7.89 -13.95
N VAL A 792 34.12 7.58 -13.86
CA VAL A 792 33.05 8.31 -14.54
C VAL A 792 32.98 9.81 -14.18
N ALA A 793 33.28 10.18 -12.94
CA ALA A 793 33.27 11.58 -12.50
C ALA A 793 34.32 12.46 -13.21
N ALA A 794 35.42 11.87 -13.68
CA ALA A 794 36.45 12.56 -14.45
C ALA A 794 36.17 12.56 -15.98
N THR A 795 35.23 11.73 -16.47
CA THR A 795 35.07 11.48 -17.91
C THR A 795 33.78 12.04 -18.51
N VAL A 796 32.73 12.33 -17.73
CA VAL A 796 31.44 12.86 -18.25
C VAL A 796 31.12 14.27 -17.74
N GLY A 797 30.25 15.01 -18.44
CA GLY A 797 29.81 16.34 -18.01
C GLY A 797 28.90 16.27 -16.77
N PRO A 798 28.79 17.33 -15.93
CA PRO A 798 28.02 17.27 -14.68
C PRO A 798 26.52 16.93 -14.85
N SER A 799 25.92 17.28 -15.99
CA SER A 799 24.55 16.86 -16.34
C SER A 799 24.44 15.34 -16.55
N GLN A 800 25.39 14.74 -17.28
CA GLN A 800 25.48 13.29 -17.48
C GLN A 800 25.89 12.57 -16.18
N LEU A 801 26.72 13.21 -15.35
CA LEU A 801 27.21 12.65 -14.10
C LEU A 801 26.07 12.28 -13.15
N VAL A 802 25.04 13.12 -13.01
CA VAL A 802 23.85 12.79 -12.18
C VAL A 802 23.13 11.53 -12.67
N GLN A 803 23.05 11.30 -13.99
CA GLN A 803 22.43 10.08 -14.52
C GLN A 803 23.32 8.85 -14.27
N MET A 804 24.63 8.99 -14.39
CA MET A 804 25.60 7.94 -14.05
C MET A 804 25.58 7.59 -12.55
N THR A 805 25.54 8.59 -11.66
CA THR A 805 25.37 8.40 -10.21
C THR A 805 24.08 7.65 -9.90
N LYS A 806 22.97 7.95 -10.60
CA LYS A 806 21.69 7.22 -10.45
C LYS A 806 21.78 5.76 -10.91
N MET A 807 22.42 5.49 -12.04
CA MET A 807 22.62 4.12 -12.54
C MET A 807 23.49 3.30 -11.60
N HIS A 808 24.61 3.84 -11.13
CA HIS A 808 25.52 3.15 -10.23
C HIS A 808 24.94 2.93 -8.83
N HIS A 809 24.10 3.85 -8.32
CA HIS A 809 23.34 3.59 -7.09
C HIS A 809 22.23 2.54 -7.24
N ALA A 810 21.66 2.39 -8.44
CA ALA A 810 20.72 1.30 -8.72
C ALA A 810 21.43 -0.06 -8.87
N PHE A 811 22.65 -0.08 -9.44
CA PHE A 811 23.53 -1.25 -9.43
C PHE A 811 23.87 -1.67 -7.99
N LEU A 812 24.41 -0.74 -7.18
CA LEU A 812 24.66 -0.93 -5.74
C LEU A 812 23.42 -1.43 -4.99
N LEU A 813 22.23 -0.89 -5.27
CA LEU A 813 20.99 -1.38 -4.64
C LEU A 813 20.71 -2.84 -4.99
N THR A 814 20.89 -3.22 -6.26
CA THR A 814 20.67 -4.58 -6.76
C THR A 814 21.65 -5.55 -6.08
N GLU A 815 22.94 -5.20 -6.05
CA GLU A 815 24.02 -5.87 -5.32
C GLU A 815 23.66 -6.12 -3.83
N VAL A 816 23.36 -5.06 -3.06
CA VAL A 816 23.03 -5.23 -1.63
C VAL A 816 21.70 -5.97 -1.40
N MET A 817 20.81 -6.02 -2.40
CA MET A 817 19.57 -6.81 -2.33
C MET A 817 19.76 -8.28 -2.75
N ILE A 818 20.71 -8.62 -3.60
CA ILE A 818 21.13 -10.01 -3.85
C ILE A 818 21.65 -10.63 -2.54
N HIS A 819 22.58 -9.94 -1.88
CA HIS A 819 23.16 -10.39 -0.61
C HIS A 819 22.28 -10.13 0.63
N GLY A 820 21.23 -9.31 0.50
CA GLY A 820 20.27 -9.01 1.57
C GLY A 820 20.77 -8.05 2.66
N ILE A 821 21.82 -7.26 2.39
CA ILE A 821 22.52 -6.37 3.34
C ILE A 821 22.13 -4.89 3.22
N TYR A 822 20.91 -4.61 2.74
CA TYR A 822 20.37 -3.27 2.53
C TYR A 822 19.74 -2.66 3.80
N SER A 823 19.68 -1.32 3.84
CA SER A 823 19.29 -0.51 5.00
C SER A 823 17.88 -0.77 5.58
N HIS A 824 16.98 -1.34 4.79
CA HIS A 824 15.60 -1.61 5.17
C HIS A 824 15.35 -3.07 5.59
N ASN A 825 16.37 -3.95 5.53
CA ASN A 825 16.25 -5.32 5.99
C ASN A 825 16.34 -5.38 7.53
N ALA A 826 15.19 -5.54 8.20
CA ALA A 826 15.11 -5.60 9.65
C ALA A 826 15.95 -6.74 10.27
N GLU A 827 16.16 -7.86 9.57
CA GLU A 827 17.00 -8.96 10.06
C GLU A 827 18.49 -8.59 9.99
N TRP A 828 18.95 -8.03 8.87
CA TRP A 828 20.33 -7.54 8.71
C TRP A 828 20.67 -6.42 9.71
N VAL A 829 19.79 -5.43 9.84
CA VAL A 829 19.94 -4.33 10.79
C VAL A 829 20.01 -4.87 12.23
N LYS A 830 19.11 -5.79 12.60
CA LYS A 830 19.15 -6.49 13.91
C LYS A 830 20.44 -7.30 14.10
N ARG A 831 20.91 -8.01 13.07
CA ARG A 831 22.17 -8.78 13.08
C ARG A 831 23.36 -7.88 13.37
N ILE A 832 23.57 -6.81 12.60
CA ILE A 832 24.74 -5.93 12.78
C ILE A 832 24.71 -5.13 14.10
N SER A 833 23.52 -4.71 14.56
CA SER A 833 23.35 -4.11 15.90
C SER A 833 23.61 -5.11 17.04
N SER A 834 23.30 -6.40 16.85
CA SER A 834 23.56 -7.45 17.84
C SER A 834 25.04 -7.85 17.92
N PHE A 835 25.69 -8.05 16.76
CA PHE A 835 27.13 -8.35 16.67
C PHE A 835 27.97 -7.25 17.34
N SER A 836 27.72 -5.99 16.99
CA SER A 836 28.45 -4.85 17.55
C SER A 836 28.23 -4.63 19.06
N ARG A 837 27.27 -5.33 19.70
CA ARG A 837 27.14 -5.41 21.16
C ARG A 837 28.02 -6.51 21.78
N ALA A 838 28.20 -7.63 21.08
CA ALA A 838 29.11 -8.71 21.51
C ALA A 838 30.58 -8.25 21.48
N THR A 839 31.03 -7.64 20.38
CA THR A 839 32.42 -7.19 20.19
C THR A 839 32.88 -6.19 21.24
N ILE A 840 31.99 -5.29 21.71
CA ILE A 840 32.32 -4.36 22.80
C ILE A 840 32.45 -5.09 24.14
N THR A 841 31.69 -6.17 24.34
CA THR A 841 31.77 -6.99 25.56
C THR A 841 33.09 -7.78 25.62
N SER A 842 33.64 -8.21 24.49
CA SER A 842 35.00 -8.79 24.45
C SER A 842 36.09 -7.73 24.61
N VAL A 843 35.98 -6.56 23.96
CA VAL A 843 36.97 -5.47 24.09
C VAL A 843 37.03 -4.90 25.51
N GLY A 844 35.88 -4.72 26.18
CA GLY A 844 35.81 -4.25 27.57
C GLY A 844 36.41 -5.20 28.61
N ASN A 845 36.83 -6.41 28.22
CA ASN A 845 37.51 -7.38 29.08
C ASN A 845 39.03 -7.50 28.77
N LEU A 846 39.59 -6.69 27.86
CA LEU A 846 41.00 -6.76 27.43
C LEU A 846 42.03 -6.20 28.43
N GLU A 847 41.62 -5.72 29.60
CA GLU A 847 42.56 -5.39 30.69
C GLU A 847 43.37 -6.61 31.18
N ASN A 848 43.01 -7.85 30.76
CA ASN A 848 43.81 -9.04 31.02
C ASN A 848 43.95 -9.98 29.80
N ARG A 849 45.20 -10.11 29.35
CA ARG A 849 45.76 -11.04 28.32
C ARG A 849 45.76 -10.49 26.89
N GLY A 850 46.93 -10.55 26.24
CA GLY A 850 47.20 -9.92 24.96
C GLY A 850 46.95 -10.77 23.71
N PHE A 851 47.08 -10.10 22.57
CA PHE A 851 47.10 -10.56 21.17
C PHE A 851 46.36 -11.86 20.82
N GLY A 852 45.21 -11.71 20.17
CA GLY A 852 44.43 -12.82 19.63
C GLY A 852 43.45 -12.37 18.53
N ALA A 853 43.97 -11.96 17.36
CA ALA A 853 43.14 -11.62 16.20
C ALA A 853 42.19 -12.76 15.79
N GLY A 854 42.59 -14.02 16.00
CA GLY A 854 41.76 -15.22 15.82
C GLY A 854 40.78 -15.53 16.96
N LYS A 855 40.18 -14.52 17.62
CA LYS A 855 39.09 -14.73 18.62
C LYS A 855 37.85 -13.87 18.46
N CYS A 856 37.84 -12.87 17.57
CA CYS A 856 36.59 -12.24 17.15
C CYS A 856 35.90 -13.00 16.00
N GLN A 857 36.62 -13.91 15.32
CA GLN A 857 36.08 -14.74 14.24
C GLN A 857 34.99 -15.72 14.73
N ASP A 858 35.18 -16.33 15.91
CA ASP A 858 34.20 -17.27 16.52
C ASP A 858 32.85 -16.64 16.91
N GLN A 859 32.70 -15.31 16.80
CA GLN A 859 31.46 -14.58 17.08
C GLN A 859 31.03 -13.63 15.95
N ALA A 860 31.75 -13.62 14.83
CA ALA A 860 31.33 -12.87 13.65
C ALA A 860 30.12 -13.56 12.99
N PRO A 861 29.06 -12.82 12.63
CA PRO A 861 28.04 -13.39 11.74
C PRO A 861 28.71 -13.71 10.39
N PRO A 862 28.30 -14.79 9.70
CA PRO A 862 28.79 -15.05 8.36
C PRO A 862 28.46 -13.86 7.46
N LEU A 863 29.50 -13.21 6.96
CA LEU A 863 29.40 -12.19 5.92
C LEU A 863 28.97 -12.88 4.61
N PRO A 864 28.27 -12.18 3.71
CA PRO A 864 28.00 -12.72 2.39
C PRO A 864 29.32 -13.01 1.65
N GLU A 865 29.33 -14.11 0.92
CA GLU A 865 30.19 -14.30 -0.25
C GLU A 865 30.10 -13.03 -1.13
N GLY A 866 31.23 -12.45 -1.51
CA GLY A 866 31.27 -11.14 -2.21
C GLY A 866 31.42 -9.89 -1.32
N TRP A 867 31.47 -9.99 0.02
CA TRP A 867 31.52 -8.83 0.94
C TRP A 867 32.49 -7.70 0.55
N ASN A 868 33.71 -8.02 0.10
CA ASN A 868 34.70 -7.01 -0.29
C ASN A 868 34.23 -6.20 -1.53
N HIS A 869 33.59 -6.85 -2.51
CA HIS A 869 33.03 -6.16 -3.67
C HIS A 869 31.88 -5.23 -3.26
N CYS A 870 30.94 -5.70 -2.43
CA CYS A 870 29.90 -4.88 -1.80
C CYS A 870 30.48 -3.63 -1.09
N VAL A 871 31.60 -3.77 -0.37
CA VAL A 871 32.31 -2.68 0.31
C VAL A 871 32.93 -1.69 -0.67
N ASP A 872 33.58 -2.18 -1.72
CA ASP A 872 34.28 -1.34 -2.70
C ASP A 872 33.29 -0.57 -3.59
N VAL A 873 32.23 -1.24 -4.06
CA VAL A 873 31.10 -0.61 -4.78
C VAL A 873 30.38 0.42 -3.90
N SER A 874 30.18 0.12 -2.61
CA SER A 874 29.63 1.07 -1.63
C SER A 874 30.50 2.33 -1.50
N ARG A 875 31.82 2.15 -1.36
CA ARG A 875 32.79 3.25 -1.27
C ARG A 875 32.80 4.09 -2.56
N GLY A 876 32.82 3.44 -3.71
CA GLY A 876 32.79 4.10 -5.01
C GLY A 876 31.52 4.94 -5.21
N CYS A 877 30.34 4.36 -4.97
CA CYS A 877 29.06 5.08 -5.05
C CYS A 877 28.99 6.27 -4.07
N MET A 878 29.51 6.12 -2.84
CA MET A 878 29.54 7.21 -1.85
C MET A 878 30.51 8.33 -2.21
N LYS A 879 31.62 8.07 -2.93
CA LYS A 879 32.46 9.12 -3.54
C LYS A 879 31.70 9.82 -4.67
N LEU A 880 31.18 9.04 -5.62
CA LEU A 880 30.46 9.51 -6.80
C LEU A 880 29.23 10.38 -6.46
N PHE A 881 28.58 10.11 -5.32
CA PHE A 881 27.50 10.96 -4.79
C PHE A 881 27.97 12.35 -4.33
N GLN A 882 29.20 12.48 -3.84
CA GLN A 882 29.77 13.76 -3.35
C GLN A 882 30.34 14.62 -4.47
N GLU A 883 30.65 14.01 -5.62
CA GLU A 883 31.19 14.67 -6.81
C GLU A 883 30.06 15.09 -7.78
N ALA A 884 28.93 14.37 -7.77
CA ALA A 884 27.70 14.80 -8.43
C ALA A 884 27.00 15.96 -7.68
N THR A 885 26.26 16.80 -8.42
CA THR A 885 25.38 17.81 -7.78
C THR A 885 24.26 17.11 -7.01
N PRO A 886 24.05 17.40 -5.71
CA PRO A 886 22.98 16.80 -4.94
C PRO A 886 21.60 17.05 -5.56
N THR A 887 20.92 15.97 -5.95
CA THR A 887 19.53 15.97 -6.43
C THR A 887 18.71 15.05 -5.52
N GLU A 888 17.50 15.47 -5.15
CA GLU A 888 16.88 15.03 -3.89
C GLU A 888 16.35 13.58 -3.86
N CYS A 889 16.36 13.03 -2.63
CA CYS A 889 15.68 11.82 -2.15
C CYS A 889 16.03 10.46 -2.78
N LEU A 890 15.99 10.26 -4.11
CA LEU A 890 15.97 8.90 -4.69
C LEU A 890 17.17 8.01 -4.31
N ILE A 891 18.34 8.61 -4.12
CA ILE A 891 19.60 7.92 -3.83
C ILE A 891 19.71 7.46 -2.35
N CYS A 892 18.83 7.94 -1.46
CA CYS A 892 18.93 7.72 -0.01
C CYS A 892 18.98 6.24 0.40
N CYS A 893 18.09 5.38 -0.14
CA CYS A 893 18.01 3.98 0.28
C CYS A 893 19.31 3.20 -0.05
N SER A 894 19.89 3.45 -1.22
CA SER A 894 21.19 2.91 -1.63
C SER A 894 22.35 3.53 -0.83
N HIS A 895 22.36 4.85 -0.63
CA HIS A 895 23.44 5.56 0.05
C HIS A 895 23.53 5.20 1.55
N PHE A 896 22.38 5.01 2.22
CA PHE A 896 22.35 4.54 3.60
C PHE A 896 22.62 3.03 3.72
N SER A 897 22.40 2.25 2.67
CA SER A 897 22.87 0.85 2.62
C SER A 897 24.40 0.81 2.52
N ALA A 898 25.00 1.58 1.61
CA ALA A 898 26.45 1.73 1.51
C ALA A 898 27.07 2.24 2.83
N LEU A 899 26.46 3.23 3.48
CA LEU A 899 26.90 3.70 4.80
C LEU A 899 26.90 2.58 5.84
N ILE A 900 25.86 1.74 5.92
CA ILE A 900 25.82 0.60 6.84
C ILE A 900 26.90 -0.44 6.50
N VAL A 901 27.15 -0.70 5.21
CA VAL A 901 28.21 -1.60 4.75
C VAL A 901 29.61 -1.08 5.13
N LEU A 902 29.90 0.21 4.90
CA LEU A 902 31.18 0.80 5.31
C LEU A 902 31.34 0.83 6.84
N LEU A 903 30.31 1.22 7.59
CA LEU A 903 30.37 1.23 9.06
C LEU A 903 30.55 -0.18 9.64
N ALA A 904 29.92 -1.19 9.05
CA ALA A 904 30.18 -2.59 9.40
C ALA A 904 31.62 -3.01 9.09
N ASN A 905 32.14 -2.66 7.90
CA ASN A 905 33.52 -2.94 7.51
C ASN A 905 34.55 -2.26 8.44
N MET A 906 34.29 -1.03 8.88
CA MET A 906 35.11 -0.32 9.87
C MET A 906 35.14 -1.01 11.25
N ILE A 907 34.05 -1.67 11.66
CA ILE A 907 33.97 -2.43 12.92
C ILE A 907 34.69 -3.78 12.80
N LEU A 908 34.55 -4.45 11.65
CA LEU A 908 35.15 -5.77 11.39
C LEU A 908 36.65 -5.68 11.13
N ASN A 909 37.07 -4.69 10.34
CA ASN A 909 38.40 -4.58 9.74
C ASN A 909 39.07 -3.22 10.05
N PRO A 910 39.13 -2.73 11.31
CA PRO A 910 39.49 -1.34 11.66
C PRO A 910 40.88 -0.85 11.21
N GLY A 911 41.74 -1.74 10.70
CA GLY A 911 43.04 -1.43 10.12
C GLY A 911 43.13 -1.49 8.60
N HIS A 912 42.01 -1.58 7.86
CA HIS A 912 42.06 -1.68 6.39
C HIS A 912 42.62 -0.40 5.74
N SER A 913 43.31 -0.52 4.60
CA SER A 913 44.03 0.59 3.93
C SER A 913 43.15 1.83 3.70
N SER A 914 41.93 1.63 3.20
CA SER A 914 40.96 2.71 2.94
C SER A 914 40.30 3.32 4.19
N ILE A 915 40.72 3.03 5.43
CA ILE A 915 39.96 3.41 6.64
C ILE A 915 39.74 4.92 6.79
N HIS A 916 40.71 5.74 6.34
CA HIS A 916 40.58 7.19 6.35
C HIS A 916 39.53 7.72 5.36
N ILE A 917 39.33 7.01 4.24
CA ILE A 917 38.28 7.32 3.26
C ILE A 917 36.92 6.99 3.87
N ASP A 918 36.78 5.81 4.47
CA ASP A 918 35.48 5.34 4.99
C ASP A 918 35.04 6.14 6.22
N GLN A 919 35.99 6.60 7.06
CA GLN A 919 35.72 7.62 8.09
C GLN A 919 35.18 8.93 7.50
N HIS A 920 35.78 9.45 6.43
CA HIS A 920 35.38 10.73 5.80
C HIS A 920 34.03 10.63 5.07
N LEU A 921 33.81 9.54 4.33
CA LEU A 921 32.54 9.26 3.67
C LEU A 921 31.40 9.14 4.70
N SER A 922 31.65 8.43 5.81
CA SER A 922 30.64 8.23 6.87
C SER A 922 30.20 9.52 7.54
N VAL A 923 31.14 10.44 7.84
CA VAL A 923 30.82 11.74 8.46
C VAL A 923 29.96 12.60 7.53
N LYS A 924 30.29 12.67 6.23
CA LYS A 924 29.48 13.41 5.25
C LYS A 924 28.09 12.80 5.04
N ALA A 925 27.98 11.48 5.03
CA ALA A 925 26.69 10.79 4.87
C ALA A 925 25.78 10.97 6.10
N LEU A 926 26.34 11.08 7.31
CA LEU A 926 25.60 11.45 8.52
C LEU A 926 25.08 12.90 8.47
N ASP A 927 25.90 13.87 8.06
CA ASP A 927 25.49 15.26 7.87
C ASP A 927 24.36 15.39 6.82
N LEU A 928 24.42 14.59 5.74
CA LEU A 928 23.32 14.46 4.79
C LEU A 928 22.04 13.90 5.45
N PHE A 929 22.16 12.84 6.26
CA PHE A 929 21.04 12.24 7.00
C PHE A 929 20.40 13.27 7.95
N ASP A 930 21.21 14.03 8.69
CA ASP A 930 20.77 15.08 9.62
C ASP A 930 20.17 16.32 8.93
N LYS A 931 20.50 16.55 7.65
CA LYS A 931 19.82 17.54 6.80
C LYS A 931 18.47 17.01 6.31
N LEU A 932 18.40 15.76 5.86
CA LEU A 932 17.16 15.11 5.41
C LEU A 932 16.15 14.92 6.55
N LEU A 933 16.59 14.69 7.79
CA LEU A 933 15.70 14.58 8.95
C LEU A 933 15.02 15.89 9.36
N LYS A 934 15.52 17.05 8.90
CA LYS A 934 14.83 18.35 9.06
C LYS A 934 13.75 18.55 8.00
N ILE A 935 13.60 17.59 7.08
CA ILE A 935 12.83 17.68 5.84
C ILE A 935 11.83 16.51 5.72
N ILE A 936 12.14 15.35 6.29
CA ILE A 936 11.35 14.10 6.25
C ILE A 936 10.89 13.75 7.68
N ASP A 937 9.59 13.89 7.94
CA ASP A 937 8.98 13.74 9.28
C ASP A 937 8.50 12.29 9.55
N ASP A 938 9.34 11.30 9.22
CA ASP A 938 8.99 9.87 9.26
C ASP A 938 9.66 9.13 10.45
N GLU A 939 8.91 8.24 11.12
CA GLU A 939 9.40 7.54 12.31
C GLU A 939 10.39 6.40 12.00
N ALA A 940 10.18 5.64 10.92
CA ALA A 940 11.14 4.62 10.50
C ALA A 940 12.47 5.27 10.07
N PHE A 941 12.41 6.45 9.45
CA PHE A 941 13.60 7.24 9.09
C PHE A 941 14.35 7.77 10.33
N ARG A 942 13.62 8.26 11.36
CA ARG A 942 14.21 8.60 12.67
C ARG A 942 14.83 7.38 13.36
N ALA A 943 14.17 6.22 13.33
CA ALA A 943 14.70 4.98 13.91
C ALA A 943 15.98 4.51 13.19
N LEU A 944 15.99 4.54 11.85
CA LEU A 944 17.17 4.20 11.04
C LEU A 944 18.36 5.13 11.37
N ARG A 945 18.14 6.44 11.53
CA ARG A 945 19.20 7.38 11.95
C ARG A 945 19.78 7.04 13.32
N SER A 946 18.95 6.59 14.26
CA SER A 946 19.41 6.20 15.59
C SER A 946 20.38 5.01 15.51
N VAL A 947 20.02 3.98 14.74
CA VAL A 947 20.88 2.80 14.53
C VAL A 947 22.16 3.17 13.77
N VAL A 948 22.06 3.97 12.70
CA VAL A 948 23.23 4.41 11.92
C VAL A 948 24.16 5.29 12.77
N GLY A 949 23.62 6.12 13.66
CA GLY A 949 24.41 6.91 14.63
C GLY A 949 25.16 6.03 15.64
N GLU A 950 24.47 5.04 16.22
CA GLU A 950 25.07 4.07 17.14
C GLU A 950 26.17 3.24 16.45
N LEU A 951 25.90 2.71 15.25
CA LEU A 951 26.90 2.00 14.44
C LEU A 951 28.11 2.90 14.12
N SER A 952 27.88 4.17 13.78
CA SER A 952 28.99 5.08 13.48
C SER A 952 29.83 5.38 14.72
N GLN A 953 29.23 5.60 15.89
CA GLN A 953 30.00 5.79 17.12
C GLN A 953 30.88 4.58 17.42
N ARG A 954 30.33 3.37 17.29
CA ARG A 954 31.06 2.10 17.49
C ARG A 954 32.19 1.91 16.49
N ALA A 955 31.97 2.23 15.22
CA ALA A 955 32.99 2.18 14.17
C ALA A 955 34.17 3.13 14.47
N GLN A 956 33.89 4.36 14.90
CA GLN A 956 34.94 5.30 15.30
C GLN A 956 35.72 4.82 16.54
N THR A 957 35.04 4.19 17.52
CA THR A 957 35.72 3.56 18.68
C THR A 957 36.63 2.40 18.27
N ALA A 958 36.19 1.51 17.37
CA ALA A 958 37.01 0.38 16.90
C ALA A 958 38.32 0.86 16.25
N VAL A 959 38.24 1.87 15.38
CA VAL A 959 39.42 2.48 14.73
C VAL A 959 40.31 3.22 15.74
N ALA A 960 39.73 3.87 16.76
CA ALA A 960 40.50 4.54 17.80
C ALA A 960 41.30 3.54 18.66
N VAL A 961 40.68 2.45 19.10
CA VAL A 961 41.37 1.37 19.85
C VAL A 961 42.53 0.80 19.03
N TYR A 962 42.28 0.42 17.77
CA TYR A 962 43.32 -0.11 16.89
C TYR A 962 44.50 0.87 16.67
N ARG A 963 44.24 2.17 16.60
CA ARG A 963 45.29 3.21 16.50
C ARG A 963 46.11 3.35 17.78
N GLU A 964 45.51 3.24 18.97
CA GLU A 964 46.28 3.23 20.23
C GLU A 964 47.06 1.92 20.41
N GLU A 965 46.55 0.78 19.97
CA GLU A 965 47.29 -0.50 19.95
C GLU A 965 48.53 -0.41 19.03
N LEU A 966 48.42 0.16 17.84
CA LEU A 966 49.57 0.39 16.93
C LEU A 966 50.64 1.30 17.56
N LYS A 967 50.24 2.38 18.23
CA LYS A 967 51.16 3.26 18.98
C LYS A 967 51.85 2.51 20.12
N GLY A 968 51.09 1.68 20.87
CA GLY A 968 51.61 0.84 21.95
C GLY A 968 52.64 -0.20 21.48
N LEU A 969 52.55 -0.61 20.21
CA LEU A 969 53.51 -1.48 19.53
C LEU A 969 54.71 -0.73 18.93
N GLY A 970 54.80 0.60 19.07
CA GLY A 970 55.90 1.42 18.57
C GLY A 970 55.97 1.53 17.04
N ARG A 971 54.85 1.27 16.34
CA ARG A 971 54.74 1.44 14.88
C ARG A 971 54.22 2.84 14.55
N ASP A 972 54.82 3.52 13.57
CA ASP A 972 54.28 4.79 13.11
C ASP A 972 52.94 4.56 12.40
N VAL A 973 51.96 5.43 12.71
CA VAL A 973 50.62 5.42 12.12
C VAL A 973 50.69 5.72 10.62
N PHE A 974 51.75 6.40 10.14
CA PHE A 974 51.96 6.66 8.71
C PHE A 974 52.68 5.52 7.95
N GLU A 975 53.56 4.74 8.59
CA GLU A 975 54.20 3.59 7.91
C GLU A 975 53.22 2.44 7.68
N ALA A 976 52.29 2.20 8.62
CA ALA A 976 51.33 1.10 8.55
C ALA A 976 50.25 1.25 7.44
N LEU A 977 50.17 2.42 6.78
CA LEU A 977 49.16 2.73 5.76
C LEU A 977 49.70 2.68 4.32
N ASN A 978 51.00 2.49 4.12
CA ASN A 978 51.65 2.65 2.81
C ASN A 978 52.41 1.38 2.39
N VAL A 979 51.67 0.36 1.95
CA VAL A 979 52.20 -0.86 1.33
C VAL A 979 51.55 -1.02 -0.05
N ASP A 980 52.31 -0.73 -1.10
CA ASP A 980 51.98 -1.09 -2.47
C ASP A 980 52.31 -2.58 -2.75
N ASP A 981 51.84 -3.05 -3.91
CA ASP A 981 52.08 -4.36 -4.55
C ASP A 981 51.47 -5.65 -3.95
N VAL A 982 50.32 -6.00 -4.55
CA VAL A 982 50.07 -7.26 -5.30
C VAL A 982 50.39 -8.61 -4.63
N ALA A 983 49.32 -9.40 -4.46
CA ALA A 983 49.36 -10.85 -4.68
C ALA A 983 48.03 -11.32 -5.30
N VAL A 984 48.01 -11.53 -6.63
CA VAL A 984 46.91 -12.26 -7.29
C VAL A 984 47.10 -13.74 -7.02
N GLN A 985 46.04 -14.45 -6.61
CA GLN A 985 45.97 -15.90 -6.67
C GLN A 985 44.80 -16.31 -7.57
N GLU A 986 45.15 -16.84 -8.75
CA GLU A 986 44.25 -17.68 -9.52
C GLU A 986 43.99 -18.98 -8.73
N VAL A 987 42.75 -19.47 -8.76
CA VAL A 987 42.41 -20.87 -8.43
C VAL A 987 41.40 -21.34 -9.48
N ASP A 988 41.62 -22.53 -10.02
CA ASP A 988 41.05 -22.98 -11.29
C ASP A 988 39.51 -23.11 -11.35
N PHE A 989 38.99 -22.93 -12.56
CA PHE A 989 37.64 -23.33 -12.96
C PHE A 989 37.59 -24.81 -13.43
N LEU A 990 36.36 -25.33 -13.55
CA LEU A 990 35.97 -26.60 -14.18
C LEU A 990 36.21 -27.90 -13.36
N PRO A 991 35.43 -28.97 -13.62
CA PRO A 991 33.99 -28.95 -13.86
C PRO A 991 33.24 -30.03 -13.07
N ALA A 992 31.95 -29.77 -12.80
CA ALA A 992 30.98 -30.82 -12.45
C ALA A 992 29.63 -30.47 -13.08
N GLY A 993 29.29 -31.16 -14.17
CA GLY A 993 27.94 -31.16 -14.70
C GLY A 993 27.15 -32.33 -14.13
N ASP A 994 25.86 -32.10 -13.87
CA ASP A 994 24.79 -33.03 -14.21
C ASP A 994 23.56 -32.16 -14.54
N THR A 995 22.76 -32.57 -15.51
CA THR A 995 21.71 -31.73 -16.11
C THR A 995 20.34 -31.86 -15.44
N ASP A 996 19.48 -30.91 -15.80
CA ASP A 996 18.01 -30.96 -15.78
C ASP A 996 17.25 -30.97 -14.46
N MET A 997 16.34 -29.99 -14.35
CA MET A 997 14.89 -30.24 -14.23
C MET A 997 14.10 -28.94 -14.48
N PHE A 998 14.41 -28.23 -15.58
CA PHE A 998 13.67 -27.04 -16.05
C PHE A 998 13.74 -26.85 -17.58
N GLU A 999 13.53 -27.92 -18.35
CA GLU A 999 12.97 -27.76 -19.70
C GLU A 999 11.48 -27.41 -19.59
N GLY A 1000 10.94 -26.63 -20.53
CA GLY A 1000 9.50 -26.34 -20.55
C GLY A 1000 9.02 -25.05 -21.20
N LEU A 1001 9.87 -24.25 -21.87
CA LEU A 1001 9.49 -23.25 -22.87
C LEU A 1001 10.74 -22.63 -23.52
N GLU A 1002 10.87 -22.77 -24.85
CA GLU A 1002 11.70 -21.84 -25.64
C GLU A 1002 10.92 -20.53 -25.77
N VAL A 1003 11.22 -19.56 -24.89
CA VAL A 1003 10.55 -18.25 -24.92
C VAL A 1003 11.23 -17.38 -25.97
N GLU A 1004 10.61 -17.23 -27.15
CA GLU A 1004 10.97 -16.13 -28.06
C GLU A 1004 10.65 -14.79 -27.36
N GLY A 1005 11.69 -14.01 -27.06
CA GLY A 1005 11.54 -12.75 -26.35
C GLY A 1005 12.83 -11.94 -26.27
N PRO A 1006 12.76 -10.64 -25.89
CA PRO A 1006 13.88 -9.72 -25.93
C PRO A 1006 15.10 -10.14 -25.09
N PHE A 1007 14.89 -10.90 -24.01
CA PHE A 1007 15.91 -11.14 -22.98
C PHE A 1007 16.69 -12.47 -23.12
N VAL A 1008 16.42 -13.29 -24.14
CA VAL A 1008 17.00 -14.65 -24.30
C VAL A 1008 18.54 -14.69 -24.16
N GLY A 1009 19.24 -13.65 -24.62
CA GLY A 1009 20.70 -13.51 -24.50
C GLY A 1009 21.22 -12.99 -23.14
N LEU A 1010 20.38 -12.93 -22.10
CA LEU A 1010 20.73 -12.43 -20.75
C LEU A 1010 20.54 -13.46 -19.63
N ASP A 1011 19.78 -14.53 -19.87
CA ASP A 1011 19.49 -15.55 -18.85
C ASP A 1011 20.50 -16.70 -18.76
N GLY A 1012 21.32 -16.89 -19.80
CA GLY A 1012 22.34 -17.94 -19.90
C GLY A 1012 23.78 -17.46 -19.60
N PRO A 1013 24.72 -18.39 -19.41
CA PRO A 1013 26.14 -18.06 -19.24
C PRO A 1013 26.76 -17.49 -20.54
N PHE A 1014 27.68 -16.54 -20.39
CA PHE A 1014 28.29 -15.83 -21.52
C PHE A 1014 29.17 -16.74 -22.40
N VAL A 1015 28.73 -17.01 -23.62
CA VAL A 1015 29.59 -17.53 -24.69
C VAL A 1015 30.28 -16.34 -25.35
N GLY A 1016 31.61 -16.25 -25.19
CA GLY A 1016 32.39 -15.10 -25.62
C GLY A 1016 32.44 -14.93 -27.15
N LEU A 1017 31.67 -13.98 -27.68
CA LEU A 1017 31.79 -13.51 -29.07
C LEU A 1017 33.04 -12.64 -29.25
N SER A 1018 34.20 -13.31 -29.33
CA SER A 1018 35.49 -12.71 -29.66
C SER A 1018 35.60 -12.38 -31.17
N GLY A 1019 34.83 -11.37 -31.58
CA GLY A 1019 35.03 -10.64 -32.83
C GLY A 1019 34.14 -11.08 -34.00
N GLU A 1020 33.27 -10.17 -34.43
CA GLU A 1020 33.13 -9.91 -35.87
C GLU A 1020 32.75 -8.43 -36.11
N LEU A 1021 33.77 -7.64 -36.44
CA LEU A 1021 33.69 -6.33 -37.08
C LEU A 1021 34.78 -6.34 -38.17
N GLU A 1022 34.51 -5.70 -39.31
CA GLU A 1022 35.30 -5.75 -40.55
C GLU A 1022 35.26 -7.05 -41.38
N ARG A 1023 34.25 -7.18 -42.24
CA ARG A 1023 34.40 -7.26 -43.72
C ARG A 1023 33.04 -7.16 -44.40
N GLY A 1024 33.03 -6.97 -45.73
CA GLY A 1024 31.79 -6.80 -46.51
C GLY A 1024 31.95 -7.17 -47.98
N PHE A 1025 30.86 -6.98 -48.73
CA PHE A 1025 30.62 -7.38 -50.14
C PHE A 1025 30.61 -8.90 -50.42
N GLY A 1026 29.53 -9.38 -51.06
CA GLY A 1026 29.46 -10.73 -51.62
C GLY A 1026 28.03 -11.24 -51.84
N ASP A 1027 27.66 -11.44 -53.11
CA ASP A 1027 26.40 -12.02 -53.59
C ASP A 1027 26.09 -13.44 -53.05
N GLY A 1028 24.85 -13.94 -53.22
CA GLY A 1028 24.68 -15.39 -53.44
C GLY A 1028 23.42 -16.13 -52.92
N MET A 1029 22.28 -15.92 -53.58
CA MET A 1029 21.24 -16.91 -53.91
C MET A 1029 21.14 -18.31 -53.23
N SER A 1030 19.89 -18.65 -52.89
CA SER A 1030 19.14 -19.89 -53.25
C SER A 1030 19.09 -21.17 -52.36
N PHE A 1031 17.88 -21.43 -51.86
CA PHE A 1031 17.01 -22.64 -52.01
C PHE A 1031 17.48 -24.09 -51.74
N MET A 1032 16.53 -24.86 -51.15
CA MET A 1032 16.30 -26.33 -51.26
C MET A 1032 17.38 -27.24 -50.65
N ASP A 1033 17.12 -28.44 -50.14
CA ASP A 1033 15.93 -29.23 -49.76
C ASP A 1033 16.39 -30.14 -48.59
N GLY A 1034 15.59 -30.86 -47.78
CA GLY A 1034 14.17 -31.17 -47.78
C GLY A 1034 13.93 -32.51 -47.05
N GLY A 1035 12.68 -32.85 -46.73
CA GLY A 1035 12.25 -34.15 -46.18
C GLY A 1035 12.22 -34.30 -44.65
N VAL A 1036 11.39 -35.18 -44.06
CA VAL A 1036 10.11 -35.78 -44.49
C VAL A 1036 9.51 -36.54 -43.27
N LEU A 1037 8.23 -36.29 -42.94
CA LEU A 1037 7.37 -37.05 -42.00
C LEU A 1037 7.87 -37.17 -40.53
N ASP A 1038 7.04 -37.49 -39.53
CA ASP A 1038 5.74 -38.17 -39.54
C ASP A 1038 4.72 -37.61 -38.52
N MET A 1039 3.43 -37.96 -38.65
CA MET A 1039 2.35 -37.60 -37.72
C MET A 1039 1.61 -38.83 -37.17
N GLU A 1040 1.97 -39.34 -35.99
CA GLU A 1040 1.12 -40.31 -35.26
C GLU A 1040 1.20 -40.23 -33.73
N PHE A 1041 1.06 -39.02 -33.15
CA PHE A 1041 0.91 -38.84 -31.69
C PHE A 1041 -0.13 -37.79 -31.26
N MET A 1042 -1.25 -37.72 -31.99
CA MET A 1042 -2.45 -36.93 -31.61
C MET A 1042 -3.67 -37.86 -31.53
N ARG A 1043 -3.90 -38.45 -30.35
CA ARG A 1043 -5.08 -39.23 -29.96
C ARG A 1043 -5.31 -39.14 -28.46
#